data_AF-A0A851QYS8-F1
#
_entry.id   AF-A0A851QYS8-F1
#
_cell.length_a   1.000
_cell.length_b   1.000
_cell.length_c   1.000
_cell.angle_alpha   90.00
_cell.angle_beta   90.00
_cell.angle_gamma   90.00
#
_symmetry.space_group_name_H-M   'P 1'
#
loop_
_entity.id
_entity.type
_entity.pdbx_description
1 polymer ?
#
loop_
_entity_poly.entity_id
_entity_poly.type
_entity_poly.pdbx_seq_one_letter_code
_entity_poly.pdbx_strand_id
1 'polypeptide(L)'
;MEAEEQEEDSSSLSNDRSESNSRRCLRYVPLGIAFLVLAGAAAATWYFLDYRPWHLEPSILQFYCGSLQVLNRRYSPDLGHVESRAFWVESAKLQNMLKELIHATKLGRYYNSSTVYAFGEGALTFFFWFTLQIPESQQKEATAERVNTVLHQELSTSFNSSGSLSYQTEYRVNPDSLVLLESSVKDIVVLKSTLGCYRYNYVQEDDILRLEGPDYLASSCLWHLHGLKGYMIKLRLEWTLPDCRDRLAMYDAAGPLEKHLITSIYGCSRQEPIVEILSSGPVMSIVWKKAMYSYYDPFILSAQAVPLEACEVNITLRESLELQGKISTPHYPSYYSPNTQCTWHMMVPSLSYGVTLWFDAYALSRQKHDLPCTQGQWIIQNRRLCGLRTLQAYAERIPATSSADITITFTSQISLTGPGVQAAYSLYKQSDPCPGEFLCLVNGLCVPACDGIKDCPNGLDERNCVCPAKFQCREDSTCIEFSSVCNQQLDCVNGSDEEHCSGGVPCGPFTYRCEDGTCVKKPNPLCDTTADCKDLSDENHCDCGMQAPLSRIVGGMNSVEGEWPWQASLQVRGRHICGGTLIADRWVVSAAHCFQDERLASPSIWTVYLGKYLQNATGHTEVSFKVIHLFLHPYYEEDSHDYDVALLQLDHPVIISPLIQPICLPAPSHIFEPGLHCWITGWGALKEGGHISNVLQKVDVQLIQQNICSEAYHYMVTPRMLCAGYYEGKKDACQGDSGGPLACKEPSGRWFLAGLVSWGMGCARANHYGVYTRITQVLGWMNQTMS
;
A
#
# COMPACT_ATOMS: atom_id res chain seq x y z
N MET A 1 46.20 -11.25 80.99
CA MET A 1 46.89 -12.33 80.27
C MET A 1 47.37 -11.77 78.95
N GLU A 2 48.37 -10.88 78.95
CA GLU A 2 49.78 -11.11 79.38
C GLU A 2 50.47 -12.12 78.45
N ALA A 3 51.65 -11.87 77.89
CA ALA A 3 52.46 -10.63 77.82
C ALA A 3 53.34 -10.71 76.52
N GLU A 4 53.97 -9.63 76.03
CA GLU A 4 55.44 -9.33 76.16
C GLU A 4 56.37 -10.48 75.64
N GLU A 5 57.48 -10.25 74.92
CA GLU A 5 58.30 -9.06 74.65
C GLU A 5 59.24 -9.32 73.42
N GLN A 6 59.56 -8.31 72.58
CA GLN A 6 60.89 -7.64 72.40
C GLN A 6 62.06 -8.49 71.81
N GLU A 7 62.66 -8.08 70.68
CA GLU A 7 63.99 -7.38 70.52
C GLU A 7 65.20 -8.35 70.58
N GLU A 8 66.50 -8.05 70.35
CA GLU A 8 67.35 -6.99 69.75
C GLU A 8 68.66 -7.73 69.32
N ASP A 9 69.63 -7.24 68.54
CA ASP A 9 69.69 -6.45 67.30
C ASP A 9 71.13 -6.67 66.71
N SER A 10 71.44 -6.02 65.59
CA SER A 10 72.71 -5.32 65.36
C SER A 10 73.88 -6.03 64.64
N SER A 11 74.34 -5.32 63.59
CA SER A 11 75.77 -5.10 63.28
C SER A 11 76.60 -6.29 62.70
N SER A 12 77.74 -6.08 62.04
CA SER A 12 78.51 -4.86 61.75
C SER A 12 79.25 -4.95 60.39
N LEU A 13 79.80 -3.80 59.96
CA LEU A 13 80.48 -3.60 58.68
C LEU A 13 81.80 -4.38 58.53
N SER A 14 82.19 -4.69 57.29
CA SER A 14 83.44 -4.13 56.74
C SER A 14 83.57 -4.34 55.21
N ASN A 15 84.31 -3.43 54.60
CA ASN A 15 84.38 -3.16 53.17
C ASN A 15 85.73 -3.63 52.61
N ASP A 16 85.75 -4.46 51.54
CA ASP A 16 86.81 -4.39 50.51
C ASP A 16 86.59 -5.35 49.33
N ARG A 17 86.17 -4.80 48.16
CA ARG A 17 86.41 -5.29 46.76
C ARG A 17 85.57 -4.50 45.71
N SER A 18 85.58 -3.17 45.79
CA SER A 18 84.65 -2.30 45.05
C SER A 18 85.04 -1.94 43.60
N GLU A 19 86.14 -2.46 43.02
CA GLU A 19 86.69 -1.92 41.75
C GLU A 19 86.75 -2.83 40.51
N SER A 20 86.28 -4.09 40.56
CA SER A 20 86.35 -5.00 39.39
C SER A 20 84.99 -5.43 38.77
N ASN A 21 83.88 -5.36 39.52
CA ASN A 21 82.58 -5.85 39.03
C ASN A 21 81.67 -4.79 38.38
N SER A 22 81.86 -3.50 38.67
CA SER A 22 80.95 -2.43 38.23
C SER A 22 80.82 -2.31 36.70
N ARG A 23 81.93 -2.49 35.95
CA ARG A 23 81.93 -2.40 34.47
C ARG A 23 81.30 -3.61 33.75
N ARG A 24 81.08 -4.75 34.42
CA ARG A 24 80.33 -5.87 33.82
C ARG A 24 78.82 -5.70 34.00
N CYS A 25 78.36 -5.27 35.18
CA CYS A 25 76.93 -5.06 35.42
C CYS A 25 76.32 -3.99 34.48
N LEU A 26 77.00 -2.85 34.26
CA LEU A 26 76.45 -1.77 33.41
C LEU A 26 76.15 -2.19 31.95
N ARG A 27 76.81 -3.23 31.41
CA ARG A 27 76.50 -3.74 30.06
C ARG A 27 75.28 -4.66 30.01
N TYR A 28 74.93 -5.32 31.11
CA TYR A 28 73.77 -6.21 31.18
C TYR A 28 72.49 -5.52 31.68
N VAL A 29 72.59 -4.39 32.38
CA VAL A 29 71.43 -3.55 32.75
C VAL A 29 70.52 -3.21 31.56
N PRO A 30 71.00 -2.65 30.42
CA PRO A 30 70.11 -2.36 29.29
C PRO A 30 69.53 -3.61 28.63
N LEU A 31 70.26 -4.74 28.63
CA LEU A 31 69.75 -6.03 28.15
C LEU A 31 68.67 -6.62 29.07
N GLY A 32 68.83 -6.50 30.38
CA GLY A 32 67.82 -6.90 31.37
C GLY A 32 66.56 -6.03 31.31
N ILE A 33 66.72 -4.71 31.12
CA ILE A 33 65.60 -3.79 30.89
C ILE A 33 64.90 -4.14 29.56
N ALA A 34 65.64 -4.39 28.48
CA ALA A 34 65.05 -4.82 27.20
C ALA A 34 64.29 -6.15 27.33
N PHE A 35 64.84 -7.12 28.07
CA PHE A 35 64.15 -8.40 28.33
C PHE A 35 62.89 -8.22 29.18
N LEU A 36 62.91 -7.35 30.21
CA LEU A 36 61.73 -7.03 31.01
C LEU A 36 60.67 -6.26 30.22
N VAL A 37 61.07 -5.36 29.31
CA VAL A 37 60.15 -4.66 28.40
C VAL A 37 59.57 -5.63 27.37
N LEU A 38 60.35 -6.56 26.82
CA LEU A 38 59.85 -7.59 25.90
C LEU A 38 58.94 -8.61 26.62
N ALA A 39 59.27 -9.02 27.84
CA ALA A 39 58.44 -9.89 28.66
C ALA A 39 57.15 -9.19 29.10
N GLY A 40 57.22 -7.90 29.47
CA GLY A 40 56.06 -7.07 29.78
C GLY A 40 55.18 -6.82 28.56
N ALA A 41 55.77 -6.59 27.38
CA ALA A 41 55.06 -6.48 26.11
C ALA A 41 54.41 -7.82 25.72
N ALA A 42 55.12 -8.95 25.88
CA ALA A 42 54.58 -10.29 25.63
C ALA A 42 53.40 -10.61 26.57
N ALA A 43 53.56 -10.34 27.87
CA ALA A 43 52.51 -10.50 28.87
C ALA A 43 51.31 -9.56 28.60
N ALA A 44 51.55 -8.32 28.18
CA ALA A 44 50.50 -7.40 27.78
C ALA A 44 49.78 -7.85 26.49
N THR A 45 50.52 -8.29 25.46
CA THR A 45 49.89 -8.82 24.24
C THR A 45 49.10 -10.09 24.50
N TRP A 46 49.61 -11.01 25.32
CA TRP A 46 48.85 -12.18 25.76
C TRP A 46 47.61 -11.75 26.57
N TYR A 47 47.75 -10.81 27.51
CA TYR A 47 46.63 -10.33 28.30
C TYR A 47 45.54 -9.66 27.45
N PHE A 48 45.89 -8.77 26.53
CA PHE A 48 44.93 -8.00 25.73
C PHE A 48 44.39 -8.74 24.50
N LEU A 49 45.14 -9.68 23.90
CA LEU A 49 44.72 -10.40 22.68
C LEU A 49 44.17 -11.80 22.94
N ASP A 50 44.50 -12.42 24.09
CA ASP A 50 44.21 -13.83 24.36
C ASP A 50 43.50 -14.04 25.72
N TYR A 51 44.00 -13.47 26.83
CA TYR A 51 43.34 -13.66 28.13
C TYR A 51 42.02 -12.87 28.25
N ARG A 52 42.07 -11.55 28.04
CA ARG A 52 40.95 -10.62 28.25
C ARG A 52 39.74 -10.93 27.35
N PRO A 53 39.87 -11.16 26.02
CA PRO A 53 38.71 -11.41 25.17
C PRO A 53 37.96 -12.70 25.53
N TRP A 54 38.64 -13.68 26.12
CA TRP A 54 38.05 -14.99 26.42
C TRP A 54 37.58 -15.17 27.87
N HIS A 55 38.13 -14.41 28.83
CA HIS A 55 37.84 -14.58 30.26
C HIS A 55 37.14 -13.37 30.91
N LEU A 56 37.15 -12.20 30.26
CA LEU A 56 36.64 -10.95 30.84
C LEU A 56 35.63 -10.21 29.94
N GLU A 57 35.60 -10.49 28.64
CA GLU A 57 34.62 -9.91 27.70
C GLU A 57 33.38 -10.81 27.55
N PRO A 58 32.18 -10.23 27.37
CA PRO A 58 30.99 -11.00 27.03
C PRO A 58 31.14 -11.61 25.63
N SER A 59 30.90 -12.91 25.51
CA SER A 59 30.88 -13.59 24.21
C SER A 59 29.49 -13.51 23.57
N ILE A 60 29.44 -13.11 22.30
CA ILE A 60 28.22 -13.07 21.48
C ILE A 60 28.10 -14.37 20.69
N LEU A 61 26.88 -14.90 20.59
CA LEU A 61 26.55 -16.02 19.70
C LEU A 61 26.15 -15.48 18.33
N GLN A 62 27.01 -15.69 17.33
CA GLN A 62 26.75 -15.34 15.94
C GLN A 62 26.27 -16.59 15.19
N PHE A 63 25.16 -16.48 14.47
CA PHE A 63 24.53 -17.59 13.74
C PHE A 63 24.74 -17.42 12.24
N TYR A 64 24.95 -18.54 11.56
CA TYR A 64 25.05 -18.62 10.10
C TYR A 64 24.15 -19.73 9.60
N CYS A 65 23.42 -19.47 8.53
CA CYS A 65 22.67 -20.47 7.77
C CYS A 65 23.31 -20.67 6.40
N GLY A 66 23.36 -21.90 5.91
CA GLY A 66 23.97 -22.20 4.63
C GLY A 66 23.49 -23.48 3.96
N SER A 67 23.95 -23.64 2.73
CA SER A 67 23.74 -24.83 1.90
C SER A 67 25.06 -25.29 1.29
N LEU A 68 25.19 -26.59 1.07
CA LEU A 68 26.39 -27.18 0.48
C LEU A 68 26.04 -28.50 -0.24
N GLN A 69 26.60 -28.70 -1.43
CA GLN A 69 26.28 -29.80 -2.32
C GLN A 69 27.33 -30.92 -2.25
N VAL A 70 26.86 -32.15 -2.07
CA VAL A 70 27.66 -33.39 -2.08
C VAL A 70 27.55 -34.04 -3.45
N LEU A 71 28.70 -34.29 -4.08
CA LEU A 71 28.81 -34.81 -5.45
C LEU A 71 28.76 -36.34 -5.52
N ASN A 72 29.20 -37.03 -4.46
CA ASN A 72 29.25 -38.50 -4.41
C ASN A 72 28.04 -39.16 -3.74
N ARG A 73 26.98 -38.39 -3.46
CA ARG A 73 25.71 -38.88 -2.88
C ARG A 73 24.54 -38.37 -3.70
N ARG A 74 23.41 -39.09 -3.65
CA ARG A 74 22.13 -38.69 -4.25
C ARG A 74 21.08 -38.60 -3.17
N TYR A 75 20.08 -37.75 -3.40
CA TYR A 75 18.90 -37.67 -2.54
C TYR A 75 18.11 -38.99 -2.52
N SER A 76 17.50 -39.29 -1.38
CA SER A 76 16.49 -40.34 -1.20
C SER A 76 15.25 -39.71 -0.54
N PRO A 77 14.01 -40.07 -0.92
CA PRO A 77 12.79 -39.53 -0.31
C PRO A 77 12.76 -39.63 1.23
N ASP A 78 13.38 -40.66 1.80
CA ASP A 78 13.50 -40.81 3.26
C ASP A 78 14.21 -39.62 3.94
N LEU A 79 15.11 -38.93 3.22
CA LEU A 79 15.82 -37.74 3.71
C LEU A 79 14.95 -36.47 3.74
N GLY A 80 13.75 -36.50 3.15
CA GLY A 80 12.78 -35.41 3.25
C GLY A 80 12.07 -35.36 4.61
N HIS A 81 12.01 -36.48 5.33
CA HIS A 81 11.33 -36.60 6.62
C HIS A 81 12.33 -36.56 7.78
N VAL A 82 12.28 -35.49 8.59
CA VAL A 82 13.15 -35.28 9.78
C VAL A 82 13.02 -36.43 10.81
N GLU A 83 11.87 -37.09 10.87
CA GLU A 83 11.62 -38.25 11.74
C GLU A 83 12.27 -39.55 11.25
N SER A 84 12.74 -39.61 9.99
CA SER A 84 13.25 -40.85 9.41
C SER A 84 14.63 -41.22 9.96
N ARG A 85 14.87 -42.52 10.12
CA ARG A 85 16.19 -43.03 10.52
C ARG A 85 17.29 -42.67 9.50
N ALA A 86 16.95 -42.55 8.22
CA ALA A 86 17.90 -42.15 7.19
C ALA A 86 18.36 -40.70 7.40
N PHE A 87 17.42 -39.79 7.70
CA PHE A 87 17.70 -38.39 8.00
C PHE A 87 18.68 -38.27 9.18
N TRP A 88 18.38 -38.91 10.33
CA TRP A 88 19.22 -38.84 11.53
C TRP A 88 20.63 -39.40 11.35
N VAL A 89 20.81 -40.45 10.54
CA VAL A 89 22.13 -41.04 10.28
C VAL A 89 22.96 -40.14 9.37
N GLU A 90 22.36 -39.61 8.29
CA GLU A 90 23.08 -38.78 7.32
C GLU A 90 23.37 -37.37 7.87
N SER A 91 22.43 -36.78 8.62
CA SER A 91 22.60 -35.47 9.26
C SER A 91 23.71 -35.49 10.30
N ALA A 92 23.77 -36.52 11.17
CA ALA A 92 24.83 -36.66 12.18
C ALA A 92 26.24 -36.77 11.56
N LYS A 93 26.37 -37.46 10.42
CA LYS A 93 27.64 -37.53 9.68
C LYS A 93 28.04 -36.19 9.09
N LEU A 94 27.11 -35.49 8.44
CA LEU A 94 27.37 -34.19 7.84
C LEU A 94 27.60 -33.08 8.87
N GLN A 95 26.99 -33.18 10.06
CA GLN A 95 27.34 -32.33 11.22
C GLN A 95 28.77 -32.56 11.69
N ASN A 96 29.25 -33.81 11.75
CA ASN A 96 30.66 -34.09 12.04
C ASN A 96 31.59 -33.59 10.93
N MET A 97 31.21 -33.72 9.66
CA MET A 97 31.94 -33.15 8.51
C MET A 97 32.07 -31.62 8.63
N LEU A 98 30.97 -30.91 8.92
CA LEU A 98 30.98 -29.46 9.16
C LEU A 98 31.85 -29.08 10.35
N LYS A 99 31.78 -29.85 11.45
CA LYS A 99 32.61 -29.63 12.64
C LYS A 99 34.11 -29.77 12.32
N GLU A 100 34.51 -30.82 11.61
CA GLU A 100 35.91 -31.00 11.18
C GLU A 100 36.36 -29.88 10.24
N LEU A 101 35.53 -29.52 9.25
CA LEU A 101 35.82 -28.42 8.32
C LEU A 101 36.04 -27.09 9.06
N ILE A 102 35.15 -26.71 9.99
CA ILE A 102 35.30 -25.45 10.73
C ILE A 102 36.52 -25.51 11.66
N HIS A 103 36.78 -26.64 12.32
CA HIS A 103 37.97 -26.81 13.17
C HIS A 103 39.30 -26.78 12.41
N ALA A 104 39.34 -27.15 11.13
CA ALA A 104 40.53 -27.01 10.28
C ALA A 104 40.89 -25.53 10.02
N THR A 105 39.91 -24.63 10.09
CA THR A 105 40.12 -23.19 9.87
C THR A 105 40.45 -22.41 11.14
N LYS A 106 40.88 -21.14 10.96
CA LYS A 106 41.04 -20.16 12.05
C LYS A 106 39.76 -19.89 12.86
N LEU A 107 38.58 -20.27 12.34
CA LEU A 107 37.30 -20.14 13.02
C LEU A 107 37.07 -21.25 14.06
N GLY A 108 37.84 -22.35 13.98
CA GLY A 108 37.71 -23.54 14.83
C GLY A 108 37.74 -23.28 16.33
N ARG A 109 38.43 -22.21 16.78
CA ARG A 109 38.48 -21.78 18.17
C ARG A 109 37.16 -21.19 18.70
N TYR A 110 36.33 -20.63 17.82
CA TYR A 110 35.03 -20.04 18.16
C TYR A 110 33.86 -21.00 17.94
N TYR A 111 34.10 -22.18 17.35
CA TYR A 111 33.03 -23.11 17.01
C TYR A 111 32.32 -23.64 18.26
N ASN A 112 30.99 -23.46 18.31
CA ASN A 112 30.14 -23.95 19.39
C ASN A 112 29.35 -25.19 18.93
N SER A 113 28.48 -25.02 17.92
CA SER A 113 27.66 -26.12 17.41
C SER A 113 27.27 -25.94 15.94
N SER A 114 26.93 -27.03 15.26
CA SER A 114 26.30 -27.06 13.94
C SER A 114 25.16 -28.08 13.90
N THR A 115 24.18 -27.85 13.04
CA THR A 115 23.02 -28.73 12.84
C THR A 115 22.64 -28.72 11.36
N VAL A 116 22.52 -29.92 10.77
CA VAL A 116 21.89 -30.12 9.46
C VAL A 116 20.40 -30.31 9.70
N TYR A 117 19.58 -29.50 9.02
CA TYR A 117 18.14 -29.42 9.29
C TYR A 117 17.26 -29.87 8.13
N ALA A 118 17.80 -29.94 6.91
CA ALA A 118 17.07 -30.36 5.72
C ALA A 118 18.00 -30.87 4.60
N PHE A 119 17.41 -31.58 3.65
CA PHE A 119 18.06 -32.08 2.44
C PHE A 119 17.23 -31.72 1.20
N GLY A 120 17.90 -31.40 0.10
CA GLY A 120 17.29 -31.07 -1.19
C GLY A 120 17.46 -32.16 -2.25
N GLU A 121 16.51 -32.21 -3.18
CA GLU A 121 16.47 -33.17 -4.29
C GLU A 121 17.55 -32.90 -5.36
N GLY A 122 17.84 -33.93 -6.18
CA GLY A 122 18.90 -33.89 -7.19
C GLY A 122 20.23 -34.43 -6.66
N ALA A 123 21.32 -33.68 -6.88
CA ALA A 123 22.60 -33.94 -6.20
C ALA A 123 22.48 -33.49 -4.74
N LEU A 124 22.87 -34.36 -3.80
CA LEU A 124 22.51 -34.23 -2.39
C LEU A 124 23.01 -32.89 -1.81
N THR A 125 22.09 -31.94 -1.69
CA THR A 125 22.36 -30.64 -1.06
C THR A 125 21.82 -30.72 0.35
N PHE A 126 22.64 -30.37 1.35
CA PHE A 126 22.20 -30.32 2.73
C PHE A 126 22.20 -28.87 3.22
N PHE A 127 21.19 -28.56 4.03
CA PHE A 127 20.99 -27.24 4.62
C PHE A 127 21.33 -27.29 6.09
N PHE A 128 22.11 -26.33 6.55
CA PHE A 128 22.68 -26.34 7.88
C PHE A 128 22.68 -24.94 8.50
N TRP A 129 22.75 -24.91 9.83
CA TRP A 129 23.16 -23.73 10.56
C TRP A 129 24.29 -24.07 11.52
N PHE A 130 25.12 -23.08 11.84
CA PHE A 130 26.13 -23.21 12.89
C PHE A 130 26.27 -21.93 13.69
N THR A 131 26.85 -22.07 14.88
CA THR A 131 27.11 -20.98 15.81
C THR A 131 28.59 -20.83 16.08
N LEU A 132 29.04 -19.58 16.04
CA LEU A 132 30.33 -19.17 16.56
C LEU A 132 30.09 -18.35 17.85
N GLN A 133 30.83 -18.69 18.90
CA GLN A 133 30.87 -17.94 20.15
C GLN A 133 32.11 -17.04 20.12
N ILE A 134 31.90 -15.74 19.90
CA ILE A 134 32.96 -14.78 19.57
C ILE A 134 32.99 -13.66 20.62
N PRO A 135 34.17 -13.25 21.12
CA PRO A 135 34.31 -12.04 21.93
C PRO A 135 33.77 -10.80 21.20
N GLU A 136 33.06 -9.93 21.90
CA GLU A 136 32.47 -8.70 21.32
C GLU A 136 33.50 -7.85 20.57
N SER A 137 34.73 -7.74 21.08
CA SER A 137 35.84 -7.03 20.43
C SER A 137 36.23 -7.55 19.04
N GLN A 138 35.95 -8.83 18.74
CA GLN A 138 36.32 -9.53 17.51
C GLN A 138 35.14 -9.72 16.54
N GLN A 139 33.94 -9.23 16.86
CA GLN A 139 32.73 -9.39 16.02
C GLN A 139 32.93 -8.92 14.57
N LYS A 140 33.68 -7.84 14.35
CA LYS A 140 33.99 -7.30 13.02
C LYS A 140 34.80 -8.25 12.13
N GLU A 141 35.46 -9.25 12.71
CA GLU A 141 36.20 -10.25 11.93
C GLU A 141 35.32 -11.39 11.39
N ALA A 142 34.08 -11.48 11.87
CA ALA A 142 33.17 -12.59 11.62
C ALA A 142 31.94 -12.18 10.77
N THR A 143 32.13 -11.32 9.77
CA THR A 143 31.10 -11.09 8.74
C THR A 143 30.86 -12.37 7.93
N ALA A 144 29.65 -12.56 7.42
CA ALA A 144 29.31 -13.74 6.61
C ALA A 144 30.25 -13.91 5.39
N GLU A 145 30.65 -12.81 4.75
CA GLU A 145 31.63 -12.81 3.65
C GLU A 145 33.02 -13.33 4.07
N ARG A 146 33.54 -12.90 5.23
CA ARG A 146 34.82 -13.40 5.77
C ARG A 146 34.74 -14.87 6.17
N VAL A 147 33.62 -15.29 6.76
CA VAL A 147 33.39 -16.69 7.14
C VAL A 147 33.25 -17.58 5.90
N ASN A 148 32.54 -17.10 4.87
CA ASN A 148 32.38 -17.80 3.60
C ASN A 148 33.71 -17.95 2.85
N THR A 149 34.49 -16.88 2.72
CA THR A 149 35.80 -16.93 2.05
C THR A 149 36.79 -17.88 2.74
N VAL A 150 36.82 -17.89 4.08
CA VAL A 150 37.67 -18.83 4.85
C VAL A 150 37.24 -20.29 4.65
N LEU A 151 35.94 -20.58 4.64
CA LEU A 151 35.42 -21.94 4.43
C LEU A 151 35.50 -22.41 2.98
N HIS A 152 35.26 -21.53 2.00
CA HIS A 152 35.43 -21.84 0.57
C HIS A 152 36.90 -22.09 0.23
N GLN A 153 37.83 -21.32 0.80
CA GLN A 153 39.26 -21.57 0.66
C GLN A 153 39.65 -22.97 1.18
N GLU A 154 39.15 -23.37 2.35
CA GLU A 154 39.45 -24.69 2.92
C GLU A 154 38.75 -25.84 2.17
N LEU A 155 37.55 -25.63 1.64
CA LEU A 155 36.90 -26.58 0.72
C LEU A 155 37.69 -26.71 -0.58
N SER A 156 38.28 -25.63 -1.08
CA SER A 156 39.06 -25.62 -2.32
C SER A 156 40.44 -26.28 -2.16
N THR A 157 41.12 -26.10 -1.02
CA THR A 157 42.37 -26.81 -0.70
C THR A 157 42.11 -28.30 -0.48
N SER A 158 41.06 -28.65 0.25
CA SER A 158 40.66 -30.05 0.53
C SER A 158 40.06 -30.78 -0.68
N PHE A 159 39.50 -30.09 -1.67
CA PHE A 159 39.05 -30.69 -2.94
C PHE A 159 40.22 -31.09 -3.86
N ASN A 160 41.31 -30.31 -3.84
CA ASN A 160 42.48 -30.52 -4.70
C ASN A 160 43.56 -31.42 -4.08
N SER A 161 43.47 -31.73 -2.78
CA SER A 161 44.44 -32.55 -2.05
C SER A 161 43.84 -33.88 -1.58
N SER A 162 44.52 -34.99 -1.84
CA SER A 162 44.08 -36.32 -1.43
C SER A 162 44.39 -36.59 0.05
N GLY A 163 43.52 -36.14 0.94
CA GLY A 163 43.38 -36.65 2.31
C GLY A 163 44.21 -35.93 3.39
N SER A 164 43.53 -35.16 4.23
CA SER A 164 43.99 -34.72 5.56
C SER A 164 42.87 -34.71 6.63
N LEU A 165 41.59 -34.75 6.25
CA LEU A 165 40.42 -34.71 7.15
C LEU A 165 39.60 -36.00 7.01
N SER A 166 39.00 -36.48 8.11
CA SER A 166 38.47 -37.86 8.16
C SER A 166 37.28 -38.04 7.21
N TYR A 167 36.44 -36.99 7.10
CA TYR A 167 35.25 -36.98 6.25
C TYR A 167 35.55 -37.10 4.75
N GLN A 168 36.76 -36.75 4.27
CA GLN A 168 37.10 -36.78 2.84
C GLN A 168 37.08 -38.21 2.26
N THR A 169 37.13 -39.22 3.12
CA THR A 169 36.97 -40.63 2.74
C THR A 169 35.53 -41.01 2.41
N GLU A 170 34.54 -40.26 2.91
CA GLU A 170 33.11 -40.56 2.78
C GLU A 170 32.34 -39.52 1.94
N TYR A 171 32.78 -38.26 1.91
CA TYR A 171 32.09 -37.15 1.24
C TYR A 171 33.01 -36.37 0.30
N ARG A 172 32.57 -36.21 -0.96
CA ARG A 172 33.16 -35.28 -1.93
C ARG A 172 32.20 -34.12 -2.14
N VAL A 173 32.63 -32.94 -1.73
CA VAL A 173 31.83 -31.71 -1.71
C VAL A 173 32.19 -30.80 -2.89
N ASN A 174 31.24 -29.98 -3.35
CA ASN A 174 31.48 -28.93 -4.35
C ASN A 174 31.75 -27.57 -3.64
N PRO A 175 32.99 -27.02 -3.66
CA PRO A 175 33.29 -25.74 -3.00
C PRO A 175 32.40 -24.59 -3.51
N ASP A 176 32.17 -24.53 -4.82
CA ASP A 176 31.41 -23.46 -5.50
C ASP A 176 29.89 -23.55 -5.29
N SER A 177 29.44 -24.51 -4.48
CA SER A 177 28.06 -24.62 -4.01
C SER A 177 27.84 -24.07 -2.60
N LEU A 178 28.90 -23.64 -1.90
CA LEU A 178 28.79 -23.08 -0.55
C LEU A 178 28.08 -21.72 -0.61
N VAL A 179 26.87 -21.67 -0.03
CA VAL A 179 26.17 -20.42 0.26
C VAL A 179 26.11 -20.26 1.77
N LEU A 180 26.51 -19.08 2.28
CA LEU A 180 26.47 -18.74 3.69
C LEU A 180 25.89 -17.35 3.89
N LEU A 181 24.84 -17.28 4.71
CA LEU A 181 24.13 -16.07 5.07
C LEU A 181 24.14 -15.90 6.59
N GLU A 182 24.24 -14.65 7.04
CA GLU A 182 24.13 -14.31 8.46
C GLU A 182 22.68 -14.52 8.94
N SER A 183 22.51 -15.08 10.13
CA SER A 183 21.19 -15.30 10.73
C SER A 183 21.13 -14.81 12.18
N SER A 184 19.91 -14.66 12.68
CA SER A 184 19.60 -14.23 14.04
C SER A 184 18.99 -15.37 14.86
N VAL A 185 18.93 -15.17 16.18
CA VAL A 185 18.23 -16.10 17.10
C VAL A 185 16.76 -16.30 16.69
N LYS A 186 16.09 -15.25 16.19
CA LYS A 186 14.70 -15.33 15.73
C LYS A 186 14.55 -16.26 14.53
N ASP A 187 15.43 -16.14 13.53
CA ASP A 187 15.40 -16.94 12.31
C ASP A 187 15.51 -18.43 12.64
N ILE A 188 16.40 -18.79 13.57
CA ILE A 188 16.58 -20.16 14.05
C ILE A 188 15.36 -20.66 14.85
N VAL A 189 14.67 -19.79 15.60
CA VAL A 189 13.42 -20.15 16.29
C VAL A 189 12.29 -20.41 15.29
N VAL A 190 12.15 -19.59 14.24
CA VAL A 190 11.17 -19.80 13.16
C VAL A 190 11.50 -21.10 12.42
N LEU A 191 12.75 -21.31 12.01
CA LEU A 191 13.20 -22.53 11.34
C LEU A 191 12.93 -23.79 12.19
N LYS A 192 13.18 -23.74 13.51
CA LYS A 192 12.89 -24.87 14.41
C LYS A 192 11.39 -25.19 14.47
N SER A 193 10.51 -24.19 14.39
CA SER A 193 9.07 -24.43 14.37
C SER A 193 8.55 -25.08 13.07
N THR A 194 9.31 -25.02 11.97
CA THR A 194 8.91 -25.61 10.68
C THR A 194 9.45 -27.03 10.45
N LEU A 195 10.30 -27.57 11.33
CA LEU A 195 10.94 -28.89 11.12
C LEU A 195 9.96 -30.07 11.05
N GLY A 196 8.75 -29.92 11.62
CA GLY A 196 7.69 -30.93 11.50
C GLY A 196 6.98 -30.96 10.15
N CYS A 197 7.21 -29.95 9.29
CA CYS A 197 6.58 -29.84 7.97
C CYS A 197 7.52 -29.12 6.99
N TYR A 198 8.55 -29.83 6.54
CA TYR A 198 9.48 -29.35 5.51
C TYR A 198 9.15 -29.97 4.15
N ARG A 199 9.17 -29.14 3.10
CA ARG A 199 8.99 -29.55 1.69
C ARG A 199 10.12 -28.97 0.86
N TYR A 200 10.81 -29.79 0.08
CA TYR A 200 11.72 -29.33 -0.97
C TYR A 200 11.05 -29.51 -2.33
N ASN A 201 11.15 -28.52 -3.20
CA ASN A 201 10.57 -28.54 -4.53
C ASN A 201 11.53 -27.91 -5.55
N TYR A 202 11.80 -28.64 -6.64
CA TYR A 202 12.58 -28.14 -7.76
C TYR A 202 11.66 -27.59 -8.87
N VAL A 203 11.85 -26.34 -9.27
CA VAL A 203 11.03 -25.63 -10.25
C VAL A 203 11.73 -25.62 -11.61
N GLN A 204 11.06 -26.15 -12.64
CA GLN A 204 11.55 -26.19 -14.02
C GLN A 204 10.99 -25.01 -14.85
N GLU A 205 11.49 -24.82 -16.07
CA GLU A 205 11.17 -23.66 -16.92
C GLU A 205 9.72 -23.67 -17.43
N ASP A 206 9.27 -24.80 -17.99
CA ASP A 206 7.96 -24.91 -18.64
C ASP A 206 6.81 -25.36 -17.71
N ASP A 207 7.12 -25.80 -16.48
CA ASP A 207 6.15 -26.39 -15.56
C ASP A 207 5.65 -25.40 -14.50
N ILE A 208 4.32 -25.23 -14.41
CA ILE A 208 3.67 -24.58 -13.26
C ILE A 208 3.54 -25.62 -12.15
N LEU A 209 4.46 -25.59 -11.20
CA LEU A 209 4.49 -26.51 -10.06
C LEU A 209 3.47 -26.07 -9.00
N ARG A 210 2.32 -26.73 -8.94
CA ARG A 210 1.37 -26.61 -7.82
C ARG A 210 1.98 -27.25 -6.57
N LEU A 211 2.15 -26.47 -5.50
CA LEU A 211 2.71 -26.97 -4.25
C LEU A 211 1.63 -27.73 -3.45
N GLU A 212 2.06 -28.76 -2.71
CA GLU A 212 1.20 -29.41 -1.73
C GLU A 212 0.83 -28.42 -0.61
N GLY A 213 -0.43 -28.47 -0.16
CA GLY A 213 -0.93 -27.65 0.94
C GLY A 213 -0.23 -27.93 2.27
N PRO A 214 -0.41 -27.05 3.27
CA PRO A 214 0.21 -27.22 4.58
C PRO A 214 -0.28 -28.52 5.26
N ASP A 215 0.60 -29.14 6.05
CA ASP A 215 0.16 -30.17 7.00
C ASP A 215 -0.61 -29.50 8.15
N TYR A 216 -1.93 -29.70 8.18
CA TYR A 216 -2.82 -29.13 9.20
C TYR A 216 -2.56 -29.64 10.62
N LEU A 217 -1.81 -30.74 10.79
CA LEU A 217 -1.35 -31.23 12.10
C LEU A 217 -0.15 -30.41 12.61
N ALA A 218 0.64 -29.83 11.70
CA ALA A 218 1.73 -28.93 12.04
C ALA A 218 1.19 -27.52 12.38
N SER A 219 1.94 -26.80 13.23
CA SER A 219 1.67 -25.40 13.54
C SER A 219 2.38 -24.42 12.60
N SER A 220 3.37 -24.90 11.83
CA SER A 220 4.07 -24.15 10.80
C SER A 220 4.69 -25.09 9.76
N CYS A 221 4.77 -24.66 8.51
CA CYS A 221 5.35 -25.40 7.39
C CYS A 221 6.35 -24.53 6.64
N LEU A 222 7.39 -25.15 6.07
CA LEU A 222 8.42 -24.52 5.24
C LEU A 222 8.49 -25.21 3.87
N TRP A 223 8.12 -24.49 2.81
CA TRP A 223 8.47 -24.88 1.45
C TRP A 223 9.80 -24.23 1.06
N HIS A 224 10.70 -25.03 0.52
CA HIS A 224 11.96 -24.61 -0.05
C HIS A 224 11.89 -24.82 -1.55
N LEU A 225 11.87 -23.72 -2.30
CA LEU A 225 11.82 -23.73 -3.76
C LEU A 225 13.21 -23.44 -4.33
N HIS A 226 13.64 -24.26 -5.27
CA HIS A 226 14.90 -24.09 -5.99
C HIS A 226 14.67 -24.22 -7.49
N GLY A 227 15.19 -23.28 -8.28
CA GLY A 227 15.03 -23.23 -9.74
C GLY A 227 16.32 -23.44 -10.53
N LEU A 228 16.26 -23.10 -11.81
CA LEU A 228 17.39 -23.07 -12.74
C LEU A 228 18.25 -21.81 -12.53
N LYS A 229 19.59 -21.93 -12.59
CA LYS A 229 20.47 -20.77 -12.50
C LYS A 229 20.19 -19.79 -13.66
N GLY A 230 20.02 -18.51 -13.34
CA GLY A 230 19.65 -17.46 -14.31
C GLY A 230 18.14 -17.16 -14.37
N TYR A 231 17.33 -17.86 -13.59
CA TYR A 231 15.89 -17.65 -13.47
C TYR A 231 15.54 -17.17 -12.04
N MET A 232 14.46 -16.40 -11.94
CA MET A 232 13.76 -16.07 -10.70
C MET A 232 12.63 -17.09 -10.49
N ILE A 233 12.10 -17.16 -9.27
CA ILE A 233 10.92 -17.96 -8.94
C ILE A 233 9.75 -16.99 -8.81
N LYS A 234 8.73 -17.17 -9.66
CA LYS A 234 7.43 -16.53 -9.54
C LYS A 234 6.52 -17.45 -8.72
N LEU A 235 6.17 -17.01 -7.52
CA LEU A 235 5.17 -17.65 -6.67
C LEU A 235 3.82 -16.97 -6.88
N ARG A 236 2.80 -17.74 -7.26
CA ARG A 236 1.41 -17.32 -7.30
C ARG A 236 0.64 -17.96 -6.13
N LEU A 237 0.15 -17.10 -5.25
CA LEU A 237 -0.74 -17.40 -4.15
C LEU A 237 -2.17 -17.05 -4.57
N GLU A 238 -3.10 -17.99 -4.40
CA GLU A 238 -4.52 -17.80 -4.69
C GLU A 238 -5.33 -18.15 -3.43
N TRP A 239 -6.03 -17.18 -2.87
CA TRP A 239 -6.88 -17.37 -1.69
C TRP A 239 -8.19 -18.04 -2.10
N THR A 240 -8.46 -19.22 -1.55
CA THR A 240 -9.67 -20.02 -1.86
C THR A 240 -10.86 -19.64 -0.98
N LEU A 241 -10.58 -19.00 0.16
CA LEU A 241 -11.57 -18.53 1.12
C LEU A 241 -11.52 -17.00 1.20
N PRO A 242 -12.66 -16.31 1.43
CA PRO A 242 -12.66 -14.86 1.65
C PRO A 242 -12.09 -14.48 3.01
N ASP A 243 -12.08 -15.42 3.97
CA ASP A 243 -11.90 -15.15 5.38
C ASP A 243 -10.90 -16.17 5.97
N CYS A 244 -9.67 -15.74 6.20
CA CYS A 244 -8.63 -16.54 6.83
C CYS A 244 -7.65 -15.65 7.60
N ARG A 245 -6.94 -16.19 8.60
CA ARG A 245 -6.02 -15.44 9.47
C ARG A 245 -4.59 -16.00 9.52
N ASP A 246 -4.31 -16.99 8.69
CA ASP A 246 -3.00 -17.60 8.59
C ASP A 246 -1.96 -16.62 8.06
N ARG A 247 -0.70 -16.83 8.44
CA ARG A 247 0.42 -16.00 7.98
C ARG A 247 1.25 -16.77 6.97
N LEU A 248 1.52 -16.14 5.82
CA LEU A 248 2.50 -16.60 4.84
C LEU A 248 3.62 -15.57 4.76
N ALA A 249 4.87 -16.01 4.91
CA ALA A 249 6.06 -15.17 4.78
C ALA A 249 6.99 -15.75 3.71
N MET A 250 7.36 -14.94 2.73
CA MET A 250 8.18 -15.33 1.58
C MET A 250 9.56 -14.69 1.72
N TYR A 251 10.61 -15.47 1.48
CA TYR A 251 12.00 -15.08 1.71
C TYR A 251 12.86 -15.35 0.46
N ASP A 252 13.75 -14.41 0.16
CA ASP A 252 14.71 -14.43 -0.94
C ASP A 252 15.97 -15.24 -0.59
N ALA A 253 15.76 -16.38 0.06
CA ALA A 253 16.81 -17.22 0.61
C ALA A 253 16.30 -18.65 0.83
N ALA A 254 17.24 -19.58 1.00
CA ALA A 254 17.03 -20.99 1.30
C ALA A 254 16.26 -21.28 2.61
N GLY A 255 16.10 -20.28 3.49
CA GLY A 255 15.39 -20.40 4.76
C GLY A 255 14.91 -19.04 5.28
N PRO A 256 14.18 -19.03 6.42
CA PRO A 256 13.44 -17.88 6.92
C PRO A 256 14.34 -16.85 7.62
N LEU A 257 15.09 -16.07 6.84
CA LEU A 257 16.01 -15.05 7.32
C LEU A 257 15.34 -13.67 7.29
N GLU A 258 15.18 -13.00 8.44
CA GLU A 258 14.50 -11.69 8.56
C GLU A 258 15.11 -10.62 7.62
N LYS A 259 16.43 -10.66 7.38
CA LYS A 259 17.13 -9.75 6.42
C LYS A 259 16.77 -9.99 4.95
N HIS A 260 16.25 -11.17 4.60
CA HIS A 260 15.87 -11.60 3.24
C HIS A 260 14.35 -11.77 3.07
N LEU A 261 13.53 -11.26 4.00
CA LEU A 261 12.08 -11.27 3.87
C LEU A 261 11.64 -10.43 2.66
N ILE A 262 10.95 -11.05 1.69
CA ILE A 262 10.33 -10.39 0.53
C ILE A 262 9.05 -9.69 0.97
N THR A 263 8.12 -10.46 1.53
CA THR A 263 6.86 -9.94 2.07
C THR A 263 6.27 -10.92 3.08
N SER A 264 5.32 -10.44 3.88
CA SER A 264 4.62 -11.22 4.89
C SER A 264 3.13 -10.89 4.83
N ILE A 265 2.35 -11.79 4.24
CA ILE A 265 0.91 -11.63 4.04
C ILE A 265 0.18 -12.25 5.24
N TYR A 266 -0.85 -11.56 5.71
CA TYR A 266 -1.69 -11.97 6.83
C TYR A 266 -3.13 -12.08 6.35
N GLY A 267 -3.66 -13.31 6.38
CA GLY A 267 -5.04 -13.56 6.02
C GLY A 267 -5.38 -13.30 4.55
N CYS A 268 -6.65 -13.51 4.25
CA CYS A 268 -7.21 -13.46 2.92
C CYS A 268 -7.61 -12.01 2.60
N SER A 269 -6.91 -11.36 1.68
CA SER A 269 -7.27 -10.00 1.26
C SER A 269 -8.46 -10.03 0.30
N ARG A 270 -9.55 -9.39 0.68
CA ARG A 270 -10.74 -9.18 -0.18
C ARG A 270 -10.42 -8.41 -1.47
N GLN A 271 -9.40 -7.56 -1.43
CA GLN A 271 -8.97 -6.72 -2.54
C GLN A 271 -7.93 -7.40 -3.45
N GLU A 272 -7.17 -8.37 -2.92
CA GLU A 272 -6.14 -9.12 -3.65
C GLU A 272 -6.33 -10.64 -3.48
N PRO A 273 -7.32 -11.25 -4.17
CA PRO A 273 -7.57 -12.69 -4.07
C PRO A 273 -6.45 -13.55 -4.69
N ILE A 274 -5.64 -12.96 -5.59
CA ILE A 274 -4.45 -13.57 -6.16
C ILE A 274 -3.27 -12.60 -5.93
N VAL A 275 -2.20 -13.11 -5.33
CA VAL A 275 -0.96 -12.37 -5.10
C VAL A 275 0.19 -13.10 -5.79
N GLU A 276 0.96 -12.37 -6.60
CA GLU A 276 2.11 -12.92 -7.31
C GLU A 276 3.40 -12.25 -6.82
N ILE A 277 4.42 -13.05 -6.49
CA ILE A 277 5.64 -12.65 -5.80
C ILE A 277 6.87 -13.19 -6.51
N LEU A 278 7.91 -12.37 -6.67
CA LEU A 278 9.16 -12.72 -7.33
C LEU A 278 10.33 -12.76 -6.33
N SER A 279 11.16 -13.79 -6.41
CA SER A 279 12.52 -13.77 -5.82
C SER A 279 13.50 -13.01 -6.73
N SER A 280 14.67 -12.63 -6.21
CA SER A 280 15.75 -12.03 -7.01
C SER A 280 16.57 -13.04 -7.82
N GLY A 281 16.38 -14.34 -7.55
CA GLY A 281 17.09 -15.43 -8.19
C GLY A 281 16.47 -16.79 -7.95
N PRO A 282 17.23 -17.89 -8.13
CA PRO A 282 16.68 -19.25 -8.27
C PRO A 282 16.36 -19.93 -6.94
N VAL A 283 16.19 -19.19 -5.84
CA VAL A 283 15.87 -19.75 -4.52
C VAL A 283 14.82 -18.87 -3.86
N MET A 284 13.78 -19.49 -3.33
CA MET A 284 12.76 -18.85 -2.50
C MET A 284 12.36 -19.82 -1.39
N SER A 285 12.12 -19.31 -0.18
CA SER A 285 11.48 -20.11 0.86
C SER A 285 10.22 -19.45 1.40
N ILE A 286 9.25 -20.28 1.77
CA ILE A 286 7.90 -19.86 2.15
C ILE A 286 7.60 -20.49 3.50
N VAL A 287 7.30 -19.67 4.51
CA VAL A 287 6.82 -20.13 5.81
C VAL A 287 5.33 -19.86 5.92
N TRP A 288 4.54 -20.92 6.09
CA TRP A 288 3.18 -20.82 6.60
C TRP A 288 3.20 -20.99 8.12
N LYS A 289 2.38 -20.19 8.82
CA LYS A 289 2.12 -20.35 10.24
C LYS A 289 0.61 -20.32 10.49
N LYS A 290 0.12 -21.39 11.14
CA LYS A 290 -1.28 -21.61 11.48
C LYS A 290 -1.79 -20.58 12.48
N ALA A 291 -2.95 -20.00 12.21
CA ALA A 291 -3.67 -19.11 13.13
C ALA A 291 -4.51 -19.88 14.16
N MET A 292 -5.05 -19.15 15.14
CA MET A 292 -5.91 -19.70 16.19
C MET A 292 -7.23 -20.28 15.63
N TYR A 293 -7.71 -19.73 14.52
CA TYR A 293 -8.84 -20.21 13.73
C TYR A 293 -8.38 -20.32 12.27
N SER A 294 -7.96 -21.52 11.87
CA SER A 294 -7.46 -21.84 10.53
C SER A 294 -8.40 -22.88 9.91
N TYR A 295 -8.83 -22.64 8.68
CA TYR A 295 -9.70 -23.54 7.91
C TYR A 295 -8.85 -24.55 7.12
N TYR A 296 -9.49 -25.60 6.59
CA TYR A 296 -8.84 -26.51 5.64
C TYR A 296 -8.73 -25.85 4.26
N ASP A 297 -7.57 -25.98 3.63
CA ASP A 297 -7.19 -25.46 2.31
C ASP A 297 -7.56 -23.98 2.07
N PRO A 298 -7.06 -23.03 2.89
CA PRO A 298 -7.38 -21.61 2.77
C PRO A 298 -6.68 -20.89 1.60
N PHE A 299 -5.70 -21.55 0.97
CA PHE A 299 -4.99 -21.03 -0.20
C PHE A 299 -4.43 -22.14 -1.09
N ILE A 300 -4.10 -21.77 -2.32
CA ILE A 300 -3.34 -22.57 -3.28
C ILE A 300 -2.02 -21.83 -3.55
N LEU A 301 -0.91 -22.56 -3.51
CA LEU A 301 0.40 -22.08 -3.97
C LEU A 301 0.78 -22.75 -5.28
N SER A 302 1.32 -21.97 -6.22
CA SER A 302 1.92 -22.45 -7.46
C SER A 302 3.20 -21.68 -7.75
N ALA A 303 4.23 -22.37 -8.21
CA ALA A 303 5.54 -21.80 -8.50
C ALA A 303 5.93 -22.03 -9.97
N GLN A 304 6.54 -21.04 -10.58
CA GLN A 304 7.04 -21.08 -11.96
C GLN A 304 8.42 -20.43 -12.02
N ALA A 305 9.34 -20.96 -12.85
CA ALA A 305 10.59 -20.27 -13.13
C ALA A 305 10.36 -19.19 -14.21
N VAL A 306 10.86 -17.98 -13.97
CA VAL A 306 10.76 -16.86 -14.94
C VAL A 306 12.15 -16.27 -15.20
N PRO A 307 12.47 -15.84 -16.42
CA PRO A 307 13.78 -15.28 -16.73
C PRO A 307 14.00 -13.95 -15.99
N LEU A 308 15.26 -13.60 -15.69
CA LEU A 308 15.58 -12.24 -15.22
C LEU A 308 15.36 -11.24 -16.36
N GLU A 309 14.38 -10.34 -16.19
CA GLU A 309 14.09 -9.26 -17.14
C GLU A 309 14.81 -7.97 -16.73
N ALA A 310 15.66 -7.45 -17.62
CA ALA A 310 16.32 -6.15 -17.43
C ALA A 310 15.37 -5.01 -17.78
N CYS A 311 15.20 -4.06 -16.86
CA CYS A 311 14.17 -3.03 -16.92
C CYS A 311 14.74 -1.67 -17.38
N GLU A 312 15.45 -1.64 -18.51
CA GLU A 312 16.03 -0.42 -19.10
C GLU A 312 15.31 -0.04 -20.40
N VAL A 313 14.66 1.13 -20.44
CA VAL A 313 13.79 1.53 -21.56
C VAL A 313 14.00 2.99 -21.95
N ASN A 314 14.22 3.22 -23.25
CA ASN A 314 14.30 4.56 -23.85
C ASN A 314 12.93 4.94 -24.43
N ILE A 315 12.38 6.07 -24.00
CA ILE A 315 11.03 6.54 -24.36
C ILE A 315 11.13 7.92 -25.02
N THR A 316 10.73 8.04 -26.28
CA THR A 316 10.62 9.33 -26.98
C THR A 316 9.19 9.86 -26.89
N LEU A 317 9.00 11.02 -26.25
CA LEU A 317 7.69 11.64 -26.08
C LEU A 317 7.29 12.42 -27.34
N ARG A 318 6.02 12.28 -27.74
CA ARG A 318 5.41 13.07 -28.82
C ARG A 318 4.98 14.43 -28.30
N GLU A 319 4.83 15.42 -29.17
CA GLU A 319 4.30 16.74 -28.78
C GLU A 319 2.77 16.69 -28.60
N SER A 320 2.32 16.06 -27.51
CA SER A 320 0.93 16.05 -27.03
C SER A 320 0.91 16.11 -25.50
N LEU A 321 -0.06 16.84 -24.96
CA LEU A 321 -0.32 16.93 -23.51
C LEU A 321 -1.14 15.76 -22.97
N GLU A 322 -1.72 14.95 -23.86
CA GLU A 322 -2.47 13.74 -23.51
C GLU A 322 -1.57 12.66 -22.90
N LEU A 323 -2.21 11.68 -22.26
CA LEU A 323 -1.56 10.52 -21.66
C LEU A 323 -0.92 9.64 -22.76
N GLN A 324 0.40 9.48 -22.73
CA GLN A 324 1.14 8.88 -23.84
C GLN A 324 1.47 7.39 -23.63
N GLY A 325 1.46 6.91 -22.39
CA GLY A 325 1.74 5.53 -22.05
C GLY A 325 1.90 5.33 -20.54
N LYS A 326 2.42 4.16 -20.16
CA LYS A 326 2.72 3.81 -18.76
C LYS A 326 4.11 3.18 -18.63
N ILE A 327 4.77 3.41 -17.49
CA ILE A 327 5.95 2.70 -17.03
C ILE A 327 5.56 1.81 -15.84
N SER A 328 6.20 0.65 -15.69
CA SER A 328 5.93 -0.25 -14.57
C SER A 328 7.13 -1.13 -14.21
N THR A 329 7.12 -1.68 -13.00
CA THR A 329 8.06 -2.73 -12.59
C THR A 329 7.87 -4.02 -13.41
N PRO A 330 8.89 -4.90 -13.52
CA PRO A 330 8.78 -6.17 -14.25
C PRO A 330 7.62 -7.02 -13.75
N HIS A 331 6.98 -7.74 -14.67
CA HIS A 331 5.81 -8.59 -14.41
C HIS A 331 4.64 -7.94 -13.64
N TYR A 332 4.47 -6.61 -13.68
CA TYR A 332 3.30 -5.92 -13.11
C TYR A 332 1.98 -6.61 -13.54
N PRO A 333 1.04 -6.92 -12.61
CA PRO A 333 0.93 -6.40 -11.24
C PRO A 333 1.66 -7.19 -10.14
N SER A 334 2.47 -8.21 -10.48
CA SER A 334 3.25 -8.96 -9.48
C SER A 334 4.10 -8.04 -8.58
N TYR A 335 4.34 -8.45 -7.33
CA TYR A 335 5.33 -7.83 -6.45
C TYR A 335 6.70 -7.86 -7.15
N TYR A 336 7.36 -6.72 -7.19
CA TYR A 336 8.71 -6.62 -7.76
C TYR A 336 9.71 -7.40 -6.89
N SER A 337 10.74 -7.97 -7.51
CA SER A 337 11.75 -8.76 -6.80
C SER A 337 12.69 -7.88 -5.98
N PRO A 338 13.32 -8.43 -4.92
CA PRO A 338 14.50 -7.82 -4.32
C PRO A 338 15.59 -7.55 -5.37
N ASN A 339 16.41 -6.54 -5.13
CA ASN A 339 17.44 -6.06 -6.07
C ASN A 339 16.92 -5.65 -7.47
N THR A 340 15.61 -5.41 -7.65
CA THR A 340 15.07 -4.78 -8.87
C THR A 340 15.73 -3.42 -9.09
N GLN A 341 16.23 -3.20 -10.30
CA GLN A 341 16.67 -1.90 -10.80
C GLN A 341 16.04 -1.65 -12.18
N CYS A 342 15.17 -0.63 -12.25
CA CYS A 342 14.60 -0.12 -13.50
C CYS A 342 15.18 1.25 -13.82
N THR A 343 15.45 1.53 -15.09
CA THR A 343 15.86 2.84 -15.59
C THR A 343 15.06 3.22 -16.83
N TRP A 344 14.37 4.35 -16.78
CA TRP A 344 13.65 4.93 -17.91
C TRP A 344 14.35 6.22 -18.34
N HIS A 345 14.74 6.30 -19.61
CA HIS A 345 15.27 7.51 -20.23
C HIS A 345 14.18 8.15 -21.10
N MET A 346 13.58 9.22 -20.61
CA MET A 346 12.47 9.92 -21.26
C MET A 346 13.00 11.13 -22.02
N MET A 347 12.91 11.12 -23.35
CA MET A 347 13.30 12.23 -24.22
C MET A 347 12.10 13.14 -24.50
N VAL A 348 12.14 14.39 -24.03
CA VAL A 348 11.13 15.42 -24.32
C VAL A 348 11.39 16.09 -25.68
N PRO A 349 10.34 16.54 -26.40
CA PRO A 349 10.51 17.16 -27.72
C PRO A 349 11.18 18.54 -27.67
N SER A 350 11.05 19.28 -26.56
CA SER A 350 11.74 20.55 -26.34
C SER A 350 11.83 20.90 -24.86
N LEU A 351 12.72 21.83 -24.51
CA LEU A 351 12.90 22.31 -23.12
C LEU A 351 11.74 23.17 -22.59
N SER A 352 10.73 23.51 -23.40
CA SER A 352 9.50 24.16 -22.90
C SER A 352 8.54 23.17 -22.23
N TYR A 353 8.74 21.87 -22.43
CA TYR A 353 7.94 20.82 -21.80
C TYR A 353 8.69 20.17 -20.64
N GLY A 354 7.94 19.67 -19.67
CA GLY A 354 8.39 18.71 -18.66
C GLY A 354 7.56 17.43 -18.74
N VAL A 355 7.91 16.43 -17.93
CA VAL A 355 7.17 15.16 -17.83
C VAL A 355 6.39 15.11 -16.52
N THR A 356 5.13 14.71 -16.59
CA THR A 356 4.35 14.34 -15.41
C THR A 356 4.26 12.83 -15.30
N LEU A 357 4.63 12.27 -14.15
CA LEU A 357 4.34 10.89 -13.78
C LEU A 357 3.09 10.86 -12.89
N TRP A 358 2.04 10.24 -13.39
CA TRP A 358 0.75 10.05 -12.69
C TRP A 358 0.73 8.70 -11.98
N PHE A 359 0.44 8.73 -10.69
CA PHE A 359 0.33 7.57 -9.84
C PHE A 359 -1.05 7.52 -9.19
N ASP A 360 -1.71 6.38 -9.32
CA ASP A 360 -3.06 6.13 -8.83
C ASP A 360 -3.12 5.99 -7.29
N ALA A 361 -2.21 5.19 -6.71
CA ALA A 361 -2.18 4.87 -5.29
C ALA A 361 -0.74 4.81 -4.71
N TYR A 362 0.12 5.72 -5.14
CA TYR A 362 1.55 5.72 -4.80
C TYR A 362 2.16 7.13 -4.87
N ALA A 363 2.62 7.67 -3.74
CA ALA A 363 3.27 8.96 -3.66
C ALA A 363 4.79 8.85 -3.57
N LEU A 364 5.50 9.86 -4.09
CA LEU A 364 6.95 10.01 -3.89
C LEU A 364 7.22 11.05 -2.80
N SER A 365 7.97 10.65 -1.77
CA SER A 365 8.28 11.50 -0.62
C SER A 365 9.78 11.65 -0.37
N ARG A 366 10.17 12.76 0.26
CA ARG A 366 11.56 13.02 0.67
C ARG A 366 11.83 12.45 2.06
N GLN A 367 12.40 11.26 2.10
CA GLN A 367 12.86 10.63 3.35
C GLN A 367 14.13 11.29 3.89
N LYS A 368 14.38 11.21 5.20
CA LYS A 368 15.71 11.51 5.77
C LYS A 368 16.76 10.54 5.18
N HIS A 369 17.97 11.03 4.96
CA HIS A 369 19.01 10.27 4.25
C HIS A 369 19.36 8.95 4.95
N ASP A 370 19.31 8.92 6.28
CA ASP A 370 19.71 7.79 7.13
C ASP A 370 18.71 6.61 7.14
N LEU A 371 17.53 6.75 6.51
CA LEU A 371 16.51 5.71 6.46
C LEU A 371 16.46 5.05 5.07
N PRO A 372 16.33 3.71 4.97
CA PRO A 372 16.11 3.01 3.70
C PRO A 372 14.67 3.20 3.21
N CYS A 373 14.48 3.19 1.89
CA CYS A 373 13.13 3.20 1.28
C CYS A 373 12.53 1.79 1.30
N THR A 374 11.39 1.59 1.97
CA THR A 374 10.73 0.28 2.12
C THR A 374 9.78 -0.09 0.98
N GLN A 375 9.33 0.88 0.18
CA GLN A 375 8.45 0.68 -0.99
C GLN A 375 9.17 1.05 -2.29
N GLY A 376 10.50 0.87 -2.31
CA GLY A 376 11.39 1.27 -3.40
C GLY A 376 11.87 2.72 -3.30
N GLN A 377 13.09 2.94 -3.79
CA GLN A 377 13.72 4.23 -3.97
C GLN A 377 13.52 4.68 -5.42
N TRP A 378 13.27 5.97 -5.60
CA TRP A 378 13.31 6.64 -6.89
C TRP A 378 14.47 7.63 -6.93
N ILE A 379 15.18 7.67 -8.04
CA ILE A 379 16.18 8.68 -8.38
C ILE A 379 15.69 9.39 -9.63
N ILE A 380 15.28 10.65 -9.48
CA ILE A 380 14.78 11.48 -10.57
C ILE A 380 15.70 12.69 -10.67
N GLN A 381 16.45 12.82 -11.77
CA GLN A 381 17.41 13.93 -11.96
C GLN A 381 18.32 14.16 -10.72
N ASN A 382 18.94 13.09 -10.22
CA ASN A 382 19.76 13.05 -8.99
C ASN A 382 19.03 13.36 -7.66
N ARG A 383 17.71 13.57 -7.64
CA ARG A 383 16.91 13.65 -6.40
C ARG A 383 16.54 12.25 -5.91
N ARG A 384 16.96 11.88 -4.69
CA ARG A 384 16.49 10.67 -3.99
C ARG A 384 15.10 10.93 -3.40
N LEU A 385 14.15 10.06 -3.76
CA LEU A 385 12.80 10.00 -3.22
C LEU A 385 12.53 8.55 -2.76
N CYS A 386 11.65 8.36 -1.78
CA CYS A 386 11.13 7.05 -1.41
C CYS A 386 9.66 6.94 -1.81
N GLY A 387 9.24 5.76 -2.26
CA GLY A 387 7.83 5.46 -2.45
C GLY A 387 7.06 5.37 -1.13
N LEU A 388 5.79 5.74 -1.19
CA LEU A 388 4.79 5.54 -0.15
C LEU A 388 3.49 5.11 -0.83
N ARG A 389 2.81 4.07 -0.32
CA ARG A 389 1.45 3.73 -0.80
C ARG A 389 0.46 4.71 -0.18
N THR A 390 -0.41 5.29 -1.01
CA THR A 390 -1.39 6.32 -0.63
C THR A 390 -2.74 6.03 -1.27
N LEU A 391 -3.83 6.46 -0.65
CA LEU A 391 -5.18 6.36 -1.25
C LEU A 391 -5.52 7.58 -2.14
N GLN A 392 -4.70 8.63 -2.08
CA GLN A 392 -4.82 9.81 -2.92
C GLN A 392 -3.92 9.68 -4.15
N ALA A 393 -4.46 10.11 -5.29
CA ALA A 393 -3.71 10.28 -6.53
C ALA A 393 -2.55 11.26 -6.34
N TYR A 394 -1.45 11.02 -7.06
CA TYR A 394 -0.22 11.78 -6.94
C TYR A 394 0.44 11.97 -8.31
N ALA A 395 1.01 13.15 -8.55
CA ALA A 395 1.66 13.49 -9.81
C ALA A 395 3.06 14.11 -9.56
N GLU A 396 4.15 13.37 -9.80
CA GLU A 396 5.49 13.99 -9.77
C GLU A 396 5.76 14.69 -11.10
N ARG A 397 6.01 15.99 -11.03
CA ARG A 397 6.30 16.85 -12.18
C ARG A 397 7.80 17.10 -12.30
N ILE A 398 8.35 16.72 -13.45
CA ILE A 398 9.78 16.65 -13.70
C ILE A 398 10.13 17.67 -14.81
N PRO A 399 10.77 18.81 -14.47
CA PRO A 399 11.10 19.84 -15.44
C PRO A 399 12.33 19.46 -16.28
N ALA A 400 12.32 19.72 -17.58
CA ALA A 400 13.50 19.62 -18.44
C ALA A 400 14.26 20.96 -18.39
N THR A 401 15.36 21.03 -17.64
CA THR A 401 16.08 22.29 -17.36
C THR A 401 17.34 22.47 -18.21
N SER A 402 18.23 21.48 -18.23
CA SER A 402 19.53 21.53 -18.92
C SER A 402 19.61 20.66 -20.16
N SER A 403 18.81 19.61 -20.24
CA SER A 403 18.84 18.62 -21.31
C SER A 403 17.45 18.06 -21.58
N ALA A 404 17.25 17.51 -22.78
CA ALA A 404 15.99 16.92 -23.20
C ALA A 404 15.82 15.47 -22.72
N ASP A 405 16.86 14.86 -22.14
CA ASP A 405 16.80 13.53 -21.53
C ASP A 405 16.50 13.64 -20.03
N ILE A 406 15.45 12.96 -19.60
CA ILE A 406 15.06 12.82 -18.20
C ILE A 406 15.30 11.36 -17.80
N THR A 407 16.31 11.13 -16.97
CA THR A 407 16.60 9.80 -16.43
C THR A 407 15.87 9.59 -15.10
N ILE A 408 15.14 8.49 -15.03
CA ILE A 408 14.31 8.07 -13.89
C ILE A 408 14.73 6.65 -13.53
N THR A 409 15.25 6.44 -12.32
CA THR A 409 15.68 5.11 -11.85
C THR A 409 14.84 4.70 -10.64
N PHE A 410 14.31 3.48 -10.66
CA PHE A 410 13.67 2.83 -9.50
C PHE A 410 14.58 1.70 -8.99
N THR A 411 14.81 1.64 -7.68
CA THR A 411 15.60 0.57 -7.04
C THR A 411 14.95 0.05 -5.76
N SER A 412 14.90 -1.27 -5.57
CA SER A 412 14.55 -1.87 -4.28
C SER A 412 15.81 -1.94 -3.39
N GLN A 413 15.93 -1.03 -2.41
CA GLN A 413 17.11 -0.96 -1.53
C GLN A 413 17.22 -2.08 -0.51
N ILE A 414 16.10 -2.74 -0.19
CA ILE A 414 16.01 -3.79 0.83
C ILE A 414 15.21 -4.97 0.27
N SER A 415 15.34 -6.14 0.90
CA SER A 415 14.61 -7.34 0.48
C SER A 415 13.09 -7.20 0.62
N LEU A 416 12.60 -6.40 1.57
CA LEU A 416 11.17 -6.18 1.76
C LEU A 416 10.61 -5.37 0.58
N THR A 417 9.78 -6.01 -0.25
CA THR A 417 9.13 -5.41 -1.42
C THR A 417 7.60 -5.31 -1.23
N GLY A 418 6.97 -4.46 -2.06
CA GLY A 418 5.53 -4.30 -2.13
C GLY A 418 4.96 -4.76 -3.47
N PRO A 419 3.63 -4.58 -3.68
CA PRO A 419 3.00 -4.83 -4.97
C PRO A 419 3.70 -4.08 -6.11
N GLY A 420 3.52 -4.53 -7.34
CA GLY A 420 4.05 -3.87 -8.53
C GLY A 420 3.71 -2.37 -8.57
N VAL A 421 4.63 -1.56 -9.07
CA VAL A 421 4.41 -0.11 -9.23
C VAL A 421 4.22 0.19 -10.71
N GLN A 422 3.19 0.98 -11.03
CA GLN A 422 2.91 1.51 -12.36
C GLN A 422 2.66 3.00 -12.25
N ALA A 423 3.14 3.77 -13.22
CA ALA A 423 2.87 5.19 -13.37
C ALA A 423 2.53 5.49 -14.84
N ALA A 424 1.50 6.27 -15.09
CA ALA A 424 1.23 6.79 -16.44
C ALA A 424 2.07 8.06 -16.69
N TYR A 425 2.38 8.37 -17.93
CA TYR A 425 3.18 9.56 -18.27
C TYR A 425 2.55 10.44 -19.35
N SER A 426 2.70 11.75 -19.19
CA SER A 426 2.32 12.77 -20.16
C SER A 426 3.31 13.94 -20.14
N LEU A 427 3.21 14.84 -21.13
CA LEU A 427 3.92 16.12 -21.11
C LEU A 427 3.09 17.21 -20.41
N TYR A 428 3.76 18.17 -19.78
CA TYR A 428 3.17 19.44 -19.35
C TYR A 428 4.01 20.61 -19.84
N LYS A 429 3.42 21.80 -20.03
CA LYS A 429 4.16 23.02 -20.37
C LYS A 429 4.78 23.61 -19.11
N GLN A 430 6.08 23.87 -19.11
CA GLN A 430 6.76 24.41 -17.92
C GLN A 430 6.35 25.85 -17.59
N SER A 431 5.92 26.62 -18.61
CA SER A 431 5.40 27.99 -18.42
C SER A 431 4.00 28.04 -17.81
N ASP A 432 3.22 26.98 -17.98
CA ASP A 432 1.83 26.87 -17.53
C ASP A 432 1.51 25.38 -17.23
N PRO A 433 1.81 24.90 -16.01
CA PRO A 433 1.68 23.49 -15.68
C PRO A 433 0.23 23.00 -15.50
N CYS A 434 -0.70 23.93 -15.25
CA CYS A 434 -2.12 23.68 -14.98
C CYS A 434 -2.96 24.76 -15.68
N PRO A 435 -3.19 24.65 -17.00
CA PRO A 435 -3.89 25.69 -17.76
C PRO A 435 -5.34 25.85 -17.26
N GLY A 436 -5.61 26.97 -16.58
CA GLY A 436 -6.93 27.27 -15.99
C GLY A 436 -7.17 26.72 -14.58
N GLU A 437 -6.15 26.10 -13.95
CA GLU A 437 -6.25 25.42 -12.65
C GLU A 437 -5.07 25.76 -11.73
N PHE A 438 -5.20 25.52 -10.42
CA PHE A 438 -4.14 25.72 -9.43
C PHE A 438 -3.26 24.47 -9.29
N LEU A 439 -1.93 24.65 -9.26
CA LEU A 439 -0.99 23.55 -9.01
C LEU A 439 -0.77 23.33 -7.51
N CYS A 440 -1.27 22.21 -6.97
CA CYS A 440 -0.97 21.81 -5.60
C CYS A 440 0.49 21.34 -5.47
N LEU A 441 1.37 22.15 -4.89
CA LEU A 441 2.81 21.86 -4.74
C LEU A 441 3.15 20.62 -3.88
N VAL A 442 2.18 20.04 -3.15
CA VAL A 442 2.40 18.90 -2.24
C VAL A 442 2.24 17.56 -2.94
N ASN A 443 1.21 17.41 -3.78
CA ASN A 443 0.87 16.18 -4.50
C ASN A 443 0.94 16.32 -6.04
N GLY A 444 1.22 17.53 -6.54
CA GLY A 444 1.42 17.85 -7.96
C GLY A 444 0.17 17.82 -8.84
N LEU A 445 -1.01 17.63 -8.23
CA LEU A 445 -2.29 17.68 -8.93
C LEU A 445 -2.62 19.12 -9.37
N CYS A 446 -3.35 19.24 -10.48
CA CYS A 446 -4.09 20.46 -10.78
C CYS A 446 -5.47 20.35 -10.12
N VAL A 447 -5.96 21.44 -9.54
CA VAL A 447 -7.25 21.53 -8.86
C VAL A 447 -7.92 22.88 -9.19
N PRO A 448 -9.24 23.02 -9.05
CA PRO A 448 -9.89 24.34 -9.12
C PRO A 448 -9.22 25.36 -8.18
N ALA A 449 -9.20 26.62 -8.59
CA ALA A 449 -8.69 27.72 -7.77
C ALA A 449 -9.86 28.56 -7.26
N CYS A 450 -9.88 28.91 -5.97
CA CYS A 450 -10.86 29.82 -5.40
C CYS A 450 -12.31 29.32 -5.50
N ASP A 451 -12.55 28.02 -5.35
CA ASP A 451 -13.89 27.41 -5.38
C ASP A 451 -14.55 27.29 -3.99
N GLY A 452 -13.87 27.78 -2.94
CA GLY A 452 -14.31 27.66 -1.54
C GLY A 452 -13.99 26.30 -0.91
N ILE A 453 -13.31 25.42 -1.63
CA ILE A 453 -13.01 24.05 -1.24
C ILE A 453 -11.49 23.87 -1.15
N LYS A 454 -11.01 23.22 -0.07
CA LYS A 454 -9.58 23.01 0.18
C LYS A 454 -9.09 21.71 -0.46
N ASP A 455 -8.97 21.69 -1.78
CA ASP A 455 -8.54 20.51 -2.53
C ASP A 455 -7.05 20.20 -2.37
N CYS A 456 -6.19 21.21 -2.27
CA CYS A 456 -4.79 21.02 -1.90
C CYS A 456 -4.69 20.60 -0.42
N PRO A 457 -3.83 19.62 -0.05
CA PRO A 457 -3.64 19.16 1.34
C PRO A 457 -3.25 20.23 2.37
N ASN A 458 -2.83 21.41 1.91
CA ASN A 458 -2.44 22.56 2.73
C ASN A 458 -3.39 23.77 2.57
N GLY A 459 -4.43 23.67 1.75
CA GLY A 459 -5.37 24.74 1.41
C GLY A 459 -4.67 25.98 0.86
N LEU A 460 -3.76 25.83 -0.12
CA LEU A 460 -3.07 26.97 -0.77
C LEU A 460 -3.87 27.57 -1.93
N ASP A 461 -4.62 26.72 -2.64
CA ASP A 461 -5.69 27.05 -3.58
C ASP A 461 -6.60 28.17 -3.07
N GLU A 462 -7.05 28.08 -1.81
CA GLU A 462 -8.03 29.01 -1.23
C GLU A 462 -7.44 30.24 -0.50
N ARG A 463 -6.11 30.38 -0.43
CA ARG A 463 -5.49 31.39 0.45
C ARG A 463 -5.33 32.79 -0.14
N ASN A 464 -5.32 32.92 -1.46
CA ASN A 464 -5.03 34.19 -2.15
C ASN A 464 -6.12 34.58 -3.14
N CYS A 465 -7.37 34.34 -2.73
CA CYS A 465 -8.57 34.56 -3.52
C CYS A 465 -9.22 35.90 -3.18
N VAL A 466 -9.56 36.69 -4.19
CA VAL A 466 -10.29 37.96 -4.01
C VAL A 466 -11.78 37.69 -3.74
N CYS A 467 -12.34 36.69 -4.41
CA CYS A 467 -13.73 36.24 -4.27
C CYS A 467 -13.78 34.68 -4.28
N PRO A 468 -13.42 33.98 -3.18
CA PRO A 468 -13.53 32.53 -3.11
C PRO A 468 -14.99 32.08 -3.21
N ALA A 469 -15.26 31.09 -4.06
CA ALA A 469 -16.59 30.60 -4.44
C ALA A 469 -17.55 31.67 -5.00
N LYS A 470 -17.04 32.79 -5.53
CA LYS A 470 -17.86 33.96 -5.90
C LYS A 470 -17.38 34.62 -7.19
N PHE A 471 -18.32 35.23 -7.92
CA PHE A 471 -18.02 36.02 -9.11
C PHE A 471 -17.56 37.44 -8.73
N GLN A 472 -16.52 37.95 -9.39
CA GLN A 472 -15.97 39.29 -9.16
C GLN A 472 -16.47 40.28 -10.23
N CYS A 473 -17.17 41.33 -9.82
CA CYS A 473 -17.59 42.42 -10.69
C CYS A 473 -16.39 43.22 -11.24
N ARG A 474 -16.49 43.64 -12.52
CA ARG A 474 -15.31 44.09 -13.30
C ARG A 474 -14.74 45.46 -12.91
N GLU A 475 -15.56 46.37 -12.37
CA GLU A 475 -15.17 47.77 -12.15
C GLU A 475 -14.87 48.08 -10.68
N ASP A 476 -15.71 47.61 -9.78
CA ASP A 476 -15.69 47.84 -8.34
C ASP A 476 -15.10 46.66 -7.54
N SER A 477 -14.85 45.51 -8.18
CA SER A 477 -14.36 44.27 -7.54
C SER A 477 -15.25 43.75 -6.41
N THR A 478 -16.55 44.04 -6.44
CA THR A 478 -17.51 43.43 -5.52
C THR A 478 -17.68 41.94 -5.85
N CYS A 479 -17.85 41.12 -4.81
CA CYS A 479 -18.07 39.68 -4.94
C CYS A 479 -19.56 39.36 -4.82
N ILE A 480 -20.15 38.76 -5.85
CA ILE A 480 -21.54 38.25 -5.86
C ILE A 480 -21.53 36.72 -5.92
N GLU A 481 -22.60 36.06 -5.48
CA GLU A 481 -22.70 34.60 -5.58
C GLU A 481 -22.77 34.16 -7.05
N PHE A 482 -22.35 32.93 -7.38
CA PHE A 482 -22.42 32.47 -8.78
C PHE A 482 -23.85 32.41 -9.29
N SER A 483 -24.81 32.05 -8.42
CA SER A 483 -26.26 32.15 -8.70
C SER A 483 -26.77 33.55 -9.10
N SER A 484 -26.00 34.62 -8.88
CA SER A 484 -26.33 35.97 -9.36
C SER A 484 -25.79 36.28 -10.77
N VAL A 485 -24.99 35.40 -11.37
CA VAL A 485 -24.44 35.62 -12.71
C VAL A 485 -25.43 35.13 -13.76
N CYS A 486 -25.74 35.97 -14.75
CA CYS A 486 -26.66 35.65 -15.84
C CYS A 486 -28.10 35.37 -15.37
N ASN A 487 -28.55 36.08 -14.33
CA ASN A 487 -29.84 35.95 -13.67
C ASN A 487 -30.89 36.97 -14.15
N GLN A 488 -30.57 37.78 -15.16
CA GLN A 488 -31.35 38.91 -15.71
C GLN A 488 -31.55 40.11 -14.75
N GLN A 489 -30.77 40.18 -13.67
CA GLN A 489 -30.71 41.30 -12.73
C GLN A 489 -29.32 41.95 -12.80
N LEU A 490 -29.24 43.25 -12.52
CA LEU A 490 -27.98 43.99 -12.51
C LEU A 490 -27.45 44.03 -11.07
N ASP A 491 -26.76 42.97 -10.65
CA ASP A 491 -26.13 42.86 -9.33
C ASP A 491 -24.76 43.56 -9.32
N CYS A 492 -24.02 43.57 -10.44
CA CYS A 492 -22.83 44.42 -10.64
C CYS A 492 -23.20 45.86 -11.07
N VAL A 493 -22.45 46.86 -10.58
CA VAL A 493 -22.65 48.30 -10.89
C VAL A 493 -22.68 48.62 -12.40
N ASN A 494 -21.89 47.89 -13.20
CA ASN A 494 -21.80 48.04 -14.65
C ASN A 494 -22.46 46.89 -15.44
N GLY A 495 -23.26 46.02 -14.80
CA GLY A 495 -23.92 44.89 -15.47
C GLY A 495 -22.98 43.81 -16.03
N SER A 496 -21.74 43.72 -15.55
CA SER A 496 -20.71 42.78 -16.05
C SER A 496 -21.02 41.30 -15.75
N ASP A 497 -21.91 41.05 -14.80
CA ASP A 497 -22.61 39.81 -14.49
C ASP A 497 -23.52 39.34 -15.65
N GLU A 498 -24.26 40.25 -16.27
CA GLU A 498 -25.21 39.94 -17.37
C GLU A 498 -24.59 40.01 -18.78
N GLU A 499 -23.33 40.43 -18.91
CA GLU A 499 -22.60 40.41 -20.17
C GLU A 499 -22.11 38.99 -20.56
N HIS A 500 -22.25 38.65 -21.85
CA HIS A 500 -21.69 37.45 -22.50
C HIS A 500 -22.18 36.08 -21.95
N CYS A 501 -23.40 36.00 -21.42
CA CYS A 501 -23.97 34.79 -20.82
C CYS A 501 -23.98 33.56 -21.76
N SER A 502 -24.60 33.68 -22.93
CA SER A 502 -24.60 32.66 -24.01
C SER A 502 -23.47 32.89 -25.03
N GLY A 503 -22.48 33.72 -24.67
CA GLY A 503 -21.27 33.94 -25.46
C GLY A 503 -20.21 32.92 -25.07
N GLY A 504 -19.49 32.38 -26.06
CA GLY A 504 -18.39 31.46 -25.79
C GLY A 504 -17.28 32.14 -24.98
N VAL A 505 -17.11 31.74 -23.73
CA VAL A 505 -16.05 32.20 -22.82
C VAL A 505 -14.89 31.19 -22.76
N PRO A 506 -13.69 31.60 -22.31
CA PRO A 506 -12.63 30.65 -22.01
C PRO A 506 -13.09 29.64 -20.96
N CYS A 507 -12.89 28.35 -21.24
CA CYS A 507 -13.24 27.29 -20.31
C CYS A 507 -12.39 27.36 -19.02
N GLY A 508 -13.06 27.25 -17.88
CA GLY A 508 -12.47 27.11 -16.55
C GLY A 508 -13.38 26.26 -15.65
N PRO A 509 -13.02 26.07 -14.36
CA PRO A 509 -13.73 25.13 -13.47
C PRO A 509 -15.21 25.47 -13.24
N PHE A 510 -15.59 26.76 -13.32
CA PHE A 510 -16.96 27.23 -13.08
C PHE A 510 -17.78 27.45 -14.36
N THR A 511 -17.19 27.24 -15.55
CA THR A 511 -17.92 27.40 -16.82
C THR A 511 -18.41 26.03 -17.29
N TYR A 512 -19.69 25.91 -17.64
CA TYR A 512 -20.19 24.70 -18.27
C TYR A 512 -19.61 24.55 -19.69
N ARG A 513 -19.24 23.32 -20.05
CA ARG A 513 -18.64 22.99 -21.36
C ARG A 513 -19.65 22.23 -22.22
N CYS A 514 -19.99 22.83 -23.36
CA CYS A 514 -20.84 22.25 -24.39
C CYS A 514 -20.14 21.10 -25.14
N GLU A 515 -20.90 20.26 -25.85
CA GLU A 515 -20.37 19.14 -26.64
C GLU A 515 -19.49 19.61 -27.81
N ASP A 516 -19.80 20.75 -28.42
CA ASP A 516 -18.98 21.42 -29.44
C ASP A 516 -17.62 21.96 -28.92
N GLY A 517 -17.39 21.90 -27.61
CA GLY A 517 -16.18 22.35 -26.94
C GLY A 517 -16.13 23.85 -26.63
N THR A 518 -17.20 24.60 -26.90
CA THR A 518 -17.36 25.94 -26.34
C THR A 518 -17.78 25.88 -24.86
N CYS A 519 -17.56 26.97 -24.12
CA CYS A 519 -17.95 27.08 -22.73
C CYS A 519 -18.83 28.31 -22.51
N VAL A 520 -19.82 28.17 -21.62
CA VAL A 520 -20.77 29.23 -21.26
C VAL A 520 -20.53 29.72 -19.82
N LYS A 521 -20.81 31.01 -19.60
CA LYS A 521 -20.56 31.71 -18.32
C LYS A 521 -21.64 31.45 -17.28
N LYS A 522 -22.87 31.18 -17.73
CA LYS A 522 -24.05 30.98 -16.89
C LYS A 522 -23.85 29.77 -15.94
N PRO A 523 -24.19 29.88 -14.65
CA PRO A 523 -24.15 28.76 -13.71
C PRO A 523 -25.24 27.74 -14.03
N ASN A 524 -24.96 26.45 -13.78
CA ASN A 524 -25.93 25.35 -13.87
C ASN A 524 -26.87 25.34 -15.12
N PRO A 525 -26.38 25.55 -16.36
CA PRO A 525 -27.24 25.65 -17.54
C PRO A 525 -27.78 24.29 -18.02
N LEU A 526 -27.26 23.18 -17.48
CA LEU A 526 -27.66 21.82 -17.85
C LEU A 526 -29.15 21.59 -17.51
N CYS A 527 -29.96 21.30 -18.54
CA CYS A 527 -31.37 20.96 -18.43
C CYS A 527 -32.24 21.99 -17.66
N ASP A 528 -31.94 23.28 -17.85
CA ASP A 528 -32.62 24.42 -17.24
C ASP A 528 -33.81 24.97 -18.04
N THR A 529 -34.06 24.42 -19.23
CA THR A 529 -35.06 24.80 -20.26
C THR A 529 -34.68 25.98 -21.17
N THR A 530 -33.47 26.52 -21.02
CA THR A 530 -32.91 27.56 -21.89
C THR A 530 -31.78 26.97 -22.72
N ALA A 531 -31.77 27.25 -24.03
CA ALA A 531 -30.64 26.90 -24.89
C ALA A 531 -29.52 27.94 -24.76
N ASP A 532 -28.49 27.63 -23.97
CA ASP A 532 -27.28 28.43 -23.80
C ASP A 532 -26.14 27.94 -24.71
N CYS A 533 -26.02 26.63 -24.92
CA CYS A 533 -25.10 26.03 -25.87
C CYS A 533 -25.64 26.12 -27.31
N LYS A 534 -24.75 26.44 -28.26
CA LYS A 534 -25.12 26.63 -29.68
C LYS A 534 -25.56 25.36 -30.40
N ASP A 535 -25.12 24.21 -29.89
CA ASP A 535 -25.43 22.87 -30.36
C ASP A 535 -26.62 22.24 -29.63
N LEU A 536 -27.22 22.94 -28.65
CA LEU A 536 -28.27 22.46 -27.75
C LEU A 536 -27.83 21.28 -26.85
N SER A 537 -26.52 21.08 -26.64
CA SER A 537 -26.01 19.94 -25.85
C SER A 537 -26.36 20.00 -24.35
N ASP A 538 -26.59 21.20 -23.83
CA ASP A 538 -27.10 21.51 -22.49
C ASP A 538 -28.56 21.07 -22.25
N GLU A 539 -29.40 21.09 -23.29
CA GLU A 539 -30.80 20.66 -23.23
C GLU A 539 -31.05 19.27 -23.86
N ASN A 540 -29.99 18.61 -24.34
CA ASN A 540 -30.06 17.28 -24.93
C ASN A 540 -30.00 16.18 -23.85
N HIS A 541 -30.82 15.13 -23.97
CA HIS A 541 -30.94 14.01 -23.01
C HIS A 541 -31.46 14.36 -21.60
N CYS A 542 -32.25 15.43 -21.47
CA CYS A 542 -32.84 15.86 -20.20
C CYS A 542 -34.06 15.02 -19.72
N ASP A 543 -33.99 13.69 -19.84
CA ASP A 543 -35.03 12.72 -19.44
C ASP A 543 -34.86 12.19 -17.99
N CYS A 544 -34.48 13.10 -17.08
CA CYS A 544 -34.13 12.80 -15.69
C CYS A 544 -34.72 13.82 -14.71
N GLY A 545 -34.75 13.50 -13.41
CA GLY A 545 -35.01 14.48 -12.34
C GLY A 545 -36.40 15.12 -12.38
N MET A 546 -37.37 14.51 -13.06
CA MET A 546 -38.75 14.99 -13.12
C MET A 546 -39.55 14.42 -11.94
N GLN A 547 -40.32 15.27 -11.28
CA GLN A 547 -41.20 14.90 -10.17
C GLN A 547 -42.63 15.32 -10.49
N ALA A 548 -43.59 14.41 -10.32
CA ALA A 548 -45.01 14.73 -10.52
C ALA A 548 -45.47 15.80 -9.50
N PRO A 549 -46.24 16.83 -9.93
CA PRO A 549 -46.68 17.90 -9.03
C PRO A 549 -47.73 17.40 -8.04
N LEU A 550 -47.28 17.09 -6.83
CA LEU A 550 -48.12 16.70 -5.68
C LEU A 550 -48.24 17.86 -4.68
N SER A 551 -49.37 17.92 -3.96
CA SER A 551 -49.74 19.07 -3.12
C SER A 551 -48.79 19.29 -1.95
N ARG A 552 -48.37 20.55 -1.75
CA ARG A 552 -47.34 20.99 -0.78
C ARG A 552 -47.70 20.68 0.68
N ILE A 553 -46.84 19.92 1.37
CA ILE A 553 -46.86 19.71 2.84
C ILE A 553 -45.41 19.83 3.37
N VAL A 554 -45.22 20.38 4.56
CA VAL A 554 -43.91 20.81 5.10
C VAL A 554 -43.67 20.23 6.51
N GLY A 555 -42.45 19.80 6.78
CA GLY A 555 -42.05 19.07 8.00
C GLY A 555 -41.85 17.58 7.72
N GLY A 556 -40.91 16.94 8.42
CA GLY A 556 -40.55 15.53 8.21
C GLY A 556 -41.76 14.61 8.39
N MET A 557 -42.22 14.01 7.30
CA MET A 557 -43.50 13.31 7.19
C MET A 557 -43.41 12.17 6.19
N ASN A 558 -44.38 11.27 6.24
CA ASN A 558 -44.60 10.26 5.20
C ASN A 558 -44.62 10.92 3.81
N SER A 559 -43.85 10.34 2.89
CA SER A 559 -43.93 10.62 1.46
C SER A 559 -45.29 10.20 0.89
N VAL A 560 -45.61 10.66 -0.31
CA VAL A 560 -46.69 10.09 -1.13
C VAL A 560 -46.10 9.02 -2.07
N GLU A 561 -46.90 8.03 -2.45
CA GLU A 561 -46.52 7.04 -3.47
C GLU A 561 -46.18 7.73 -4.80
N GLY A 562 -45.02 7.42 -5.38
CA GLY A 562 -44.54 8.05 -6.63
C GLY A 562 -43.90 9.43 -6.48
N GLU A 563 -43.80 9.99 -5.27
CA GLU A 563 -43.25 11.34 -5.08
C GLU A 563 -41.73 11.43 -5.36
N TRP A 564 -40.99 10.34 -5.18
CA TRP A 564 -39.53 10.29 -5.36
C TRP A 564 -39.16 9.11 -6.28
N PRO A 565 -39.32 9.26 -7.61
CA PRO A 565 -39.31 8.14 -8.55
C PRO A 565 -37.93 7.52 -8.77
N TRP A 566 -36.85 8.17 -8.34
CA TRP A 566 -35.49 7.64 -8.35
C TRP A 566 -35.11 6.85 -7.09
N GLN A 567 -35.94 6.86 -6.04
CA GLN A 567 -35.61 6.20 -4.78
C GLN A 567 -35.54 4.68 -4.96
N ALA A 568 -34.39 4.11 -4.65
CA ALA A 568 -34.19 2.67 -4.59
C ALA A 568 -34.15 2.16 -3.13
N SER A 569 -34.66 0.95 -2.94
CA SER A 569 -34.50 0.17 -1.70
C SER A 569 -33.59 -1.03 -2.00
N LEU A 570 -32.39 -1.03 -1.45
CA LEU A 570 -31.46 -2.17 -1.53
C LEU A 570 -31.80 -3.19 -0.44
N GLN A 571 -32.13 -4.40 -0.86
CA GLN A 571 -32.57 -5.46 0.04
C GLN A 571 -31.72 -6.72 -0.07
N VAL A 572 -31.53 -7.38 1.07
CA VAL A 572 -30.98 -8.74 1.17
C VAL A 572 -32.01 -9.63 1.85
N ARG A 573 -32.39 -10.75 1.22
CA ARG A 573 -33.42 -11.70 1.70
C ARG A 573 -34.76 -11.03 2.05
N GLY A 574 -35.17 -10.02 1.28
CA GLY A 574 -36.44 -9.29 1.50
C GLY A 574 -36.42 -8.30 2.67
N ARG A 575 -35.24 -8.01 3.24
CA ARG A 575 -35.05 -6.98 4.27
C ARG A 575 -34.27 -5.81 3.69
N HIS A 576 -34.80 -4.61 3.85
CA HIS A 576 -34.10 -3.35 3.56
C HIS A 576 -32.84 -3.19 4.42
N ILE A 577 -31.72 -2.86 3.75
CA ILE A 577 -30.41 -2.63 4.38
C ILE A 577 -29.97 -1.18 4.16
N CYS A 578 -30.02 -0.71 2.91
CA CYS A 578 -29.62 0.63 2.50
C CYS A 578 -30.57 1.22 1.45
N GLY A 579 -30.55 2.54 1.33
CA GLY A 579 -31.06 3.26 0.17
C GLY A 579 -30.13 3.13 -1.05
N GLY A 580 -30.65 3.61 -2.18
CA GLY A 580 -29.91 3.81 -3.41
C GLY A 580 -30.67 4.81 -4.29
N THR A 581 -30.05 5.22 -5.40
CA THR A 581 -30.65 6.17 -6.33
C THR A 581 -30.50 5.71 -7.77
N LEU A 582 -31.61 5.67 -8.52
CA LEU A 582 -31.60 5.42 -9.95
C LEU A 582 -31.01 6.62 -10.69
N ILE A 583 -29.96 6.40 -11.48
CA ILE A 583 -29.23 7.45 -12.22
C ILE A 583 -29.24 7.23 -13.74
N ALA A 584 -29.47 6.00 -14.19
CA ALA A 584 -29.71 5.66 -15.60
C ALA A 584 -30.58 4.39 -15.69
N ASP A 585 -30.95 3.97 -16.90
CA ASP A 585 -31.84 2.81 -17.13
C ASP A 585 -31.32 1.49 -16.53
N ARG A 586 -30.00 1.31 -16.37
CA ARG A 586 -29.37 0.11 -15.80
C ARG A 586 -28.50 0.35 -14.57
N TRP A 587 -28.46 1.58 -14.06
CA TRP A 587 -27.48 1.98 -13.06
C TRP A 587 -28.14 2.62 -11.84
N VAL A 588 -27.81 2.05 -10.68
CA VAL A 588 -28.18 2.58 -9.37
C VAL A 588 -26.90 2.88 -8.59
N VAL A 589 -26.84 4.07 -7.99
CA VAL A 589 -25.74 4.49 -7.13
C VAL A 589 -26.13 4.34 -5.65
N SER A 590 -25.17 4.04 -4.80
CA SER A 590 -25.33 3.91 -3.34
C SER A 590 -24.01 4.24 -2.63
N ALA A 591 -23.98 4.15 -1.31
CA ALA A 591 -22.75 4.28 -0.51
C ALA A 591 -21.96 2.96 -0.51
N ALA A 592 -20.64 3.01 -0.48
CA ALA A 592 -19.77 1.83 -0.47
C ALA A 592 -19.87 1.03 0.84
N HIS A 593 -20.00 1.72 1.98
CA HIS A 593 -20.08 1.09 3.31
C HIS A 593 -21.25 0.08 3.44
N CYS A 594 -22.31 0.24 2.64
CA CYS A 594 -23.45 -0.68 2.56
C CYS A 594 -23.08 -2.12 2.15
N PHE A 595 -21.94 -2.30 1.50
CA PHE A 595 -21.50 -3.55 0.89
C PHE A 595 -20.27 -4.17 1.57
N GLN A 596 -19.77 -3.53 2.63
CA GLN A 596 -18.49 -3.88 3.25
C GLN A 596 -18.53 -5.14 4.12
N ASP A 597 -19.65 -5.38 4.83
CA ASP A 597 -19.85 -6.61 5.61
C ASP A 597 -19.63 -7.84 4.72
N GLU A 598 -18.85 -8.79 5.23
CA GLU A 598 -18.62 -10.13 4.66
C GLU A 598 -19.86 -10.76 4.02
N ARG A 599 -21.01 -10.61 4.70
CA ARG A 599 -22.30 -11.21 4.37
C ARG A 599 -23.09 -10.43 3.33
N LEU A 600 -22.63 -9.24 2.96
CA LEU A 600 -23.28 -8.26 2.10
C LEU A 600 -22.45 -7.92 0.84
N ALA A 601 -21.25 -8.49 0.67
CA ALA A 601 -20.36 -8.14 -0.45
C ALA A 601 -20.73 -8.79 -1.82
N SER A 602 -21.49 -9.89 -1.85
CA SER A 602 -21.80 -10.58 -3.12
C SER A 602 -22.94 -9.87 -3.89
N PRO A 603 -22.81 -9.55 -5.19
CA PRO A 603 -23.90 -8.98 -5.98
C PRO A 603 -25.18 -9.84 -5.95
N SER A 604 -25.00 -11.17 -6.01
CA SER A 604 -26.08 -12.16 -6.19
C SER A 604 -27.12 -12.24 -5.05
N ILE A 605 -26.83 -11.70 -3.87
CA ILE A 605 -27.76 -11.68 -2.73
C ILE A 605 -28.58 -10.38 -2.64
N TRP A 606 -28.21 -9.37 -3.43
CA TRP A 606 -28.90 -8.08 -3.47
C TRP A 606 -30.04 -8.09 -4.47
N THR A 607 -31.14 -7.50 -4.05
CA THR A 607 -32.27 -7.15 -4.91
C THR A 607 -32.52 -5.65 -4.78
N VAL A 608 -32.51 -4.96 -5.90
CA VAL A 608 -32.86 -3.53 -5.97
C VAL A 608 -34.36 -3.42 -6.22
N TYR A 609 -35.06 -2.66 -5.40
CA TYR A 609 -36.48 -2.34 -5.58
C TYR A 609 -36.67 -0.87 -5.95
N LEU A 610 -37.43 -0.61 -7.00
CA LEU A 610 -37.81 0.72 -7.49
C LEU A 610 -39.34 0.87 -7.48
N GLY A 611 -39.84 2.11 -7.40
CA GLY A 611 -41.28 2.41 -7.31
C GLY A 611 -41.93 1.97 -5.99
N LYS A 612 -41.13 1.51 -5.01
CA LYS A 612 -41.63 1.01 -3.72
C LYS A 612 -41.99 2.17 -2.78
N TYR A 613 -43.08 2.02 -2.04
CA TYR A 613 -43.56 3.01 -1.05
C TYR A 613 -43.62 2.44 0.38
N LEU A 614 -44.19 1.23 0.53
CA LEU A 614 -44.26 0.49 1.79
C LEU A 614 -43.23 -0.64 1.82
N GLN A 615 -42.53 -0.84 2.94
CA GLN A 615 -41.58 -1.95 3.11
C GLN A 615 -42.30 -3.29 3.32
N ASN A 616 -43.36 -3.32 4.14
CA ASN A 616 -44.08 -4.53 4.51
C ASN A 616 -45.16 -5.01 3.51
N ALA A 617 -45.35 -4.29 2.41
CA ALA A 617 -46.33 -4.63 1.38
C ALA A 617 -45.68 -4.55 -0.01
N THR A 618 -46.15 -5.40 -0.93
CA THR A 618 -45.80 -5.34 -2.35
C THR A 618 -46.75 -4.38 -3.06
N GLY A 619 -46.24 -3.29 -3.62
CA GLY A 619 -47.03 -2.36 -4.43
C GLY A 619 -47.37 -2.94 -5.81
N HIS A 620 -48.43 -2.43 -6.46
CA HIS A 620 -48.68 -2.70 -7.89
C HIS A 620 -47.69 -1.98 -8.82
N THR A 621 -46.93 -1.05 -8.24
CA THR A 621 -46.04 -0.05 -8.82
C THR A 621 -44.57 -0.39 -8.58
N GLU A 622 -44.32 -1.44 -7.79
CA GLU A 622 -43.02 -1.93 -7.37
C GLU A 622 -42.43 -2.90 -8.40
N VAL A 623 -41.18 -2.68 -8.77
CA VAL A 623 -40.39 -3.58 -9.63
C VAL A 623 -39.09 -3.94 -8.94
N SER A 624 -38.56 -5.13 -9.25
CA SER A 624 -37.33 -5.65 -8.65
C SER A 624 -36.34 -6.13 -9.68
N PHE A 625 -35.06 -5.85 -9.41
CA PHE A 625 -33.92 -6.13 -10.28
C PHE A 625 -32.85 -6.86 -9.50
N LYS A 626 -32.12 -7.76 -10.16
CA LYS A 626 -30.91 -8.36 -9.59
C LYS A 626 -29.69 -7.50 -9.92
N VAL A 627 -28.69 -7.55 -9.05
CA VAL A 627 -27.41 -6.89 -9.30
C VAL A 627 -26.48 -7.87 -10.01
N ILE A 628 -26.04 -7.55 -11.22
CA ILE A 628 -25.06 -8.37 -11.97
C ILE A 628 -23.62 -7.99 -11.60
N HIS A 629 -23.35 -6.70 -11.45
CA HIS A 629 -22.05 -6.17 -11.06
C HIS A 629 -22.23 -5.12 -9.97
N LEU A 630 -21.32 -5.15 -8.99
CA LEU A 630 -21.20 -4.20 -7.90
C LEU A 630 -19.79 -3.64 -7.97
N PHE A 631 -19.67 -2.34 -8.18
CA PHE A 631 -18.39 -1.62 -8.24
C PHE A 631 -18.30 -0.71 -7.03
N LEU A 632 -17.38 -0.99 -6.12
CA LEU A 632 -17.00 -0.07 -5.05
C LEU A 632 -15.92 0.87 -5.58
N HIS A 633 -15.86 2.11 -5.09
CA HIS A 633 -14.77 3.01 -5.46
C HIS A 633 -13.41 2.40 -5.02
N PRO A 634 -12.39 2.33 -5.91
CA PRO A 634 -11.11 1.69 -5.58
C PRO A 634 -10.36 2.31 -4.40
N TYR A 635 -10.62 3.60 -4.12
CA TYR A 635 -10.02 4.36 -3.01
C TYR A 635 -10.96 4.55 -1.82
N TYR A 636 -12.05 3.78 -1.71
CA TYR A 636 -12.92 3.83 -0.53
C TYR A 636 -12.16 3.44 0.74
N GLU A 637 -12.19 4.29 1.75
CA GLU A 637 -11.52 4.08 3.05
C GLU A 637 -12.54 3.90 4.18
N GLU A 638 -12.41 2.82 4.95
CA GLU A 638 -13.34 2.47 6.04
C GLU A 638 -13.34 3.51 7.17
N ASP A 639 -12.16 3.91 7.64
CA ASP A 639 -12.01 4.75 8.85
C ASP A 639 -12.40 6.23 8.61
N SER A 640 -12.20 6.75 7.40
CA SER A 640 -12.51 8.15 7.05
C SER A 640 -13.83 8.32 6.31
N HIS A 641 -14.37 7.23 5.75
CA HIS A 641 -15.46 7.23 4.77
C HIS A 641 -15.17 8.07 3.50
N ASP A 642 -13.90 8.38 3.18
CA ASP A 642 -13.58 9.05 1.90
C ASP A 642 -13.87 8.11 0.71
N TYR A 643 -14.35 8.69 -0.39
CA TYR A 643 -14.87 7.95 -1.55
C TYR A 643 -15.98 6.91 -1.24
N ASP A 644 -16.88 7.18 -0.28
CA ASP A 644 -18.02 6.32 0.04
C ASP A 644 -19.10 6.33 -1.06
N VAL A 645 -18.81 5.66 -2.18
CA VAL A 645 -19.68 5.51 -3.34
C VAL A 645 -19.53 4.14 -4.00
N ALA A 646 -20.65 3.59 -4.43
CA ALA A 646 -20.75 2.32 -5.16
C ALA A 646 -21.76 2.42 -6.30
N LEU A 647 -21.47 1.69 -7.39
CA LEU A 647 -22.35 1.54 -8.54
C LEU A 647 -22.85 0.09 -8.65
N LEU A 648 -24.15 -0.04 -8.87
CA LEU A 648 -24.87 -1.30 -9.02
C LEU A 648 -25.43 -1.37 -10.43
N GLN A 649 -24.96 -2.34 -11.20
CA GLN A 649 -25.49 -2.62 -12.53
C GLN A 649 -26.64 -3.62 -12.44
N LEU A 650 -27.79 -3.25 -12.99
CA LEU A 650 -29.01 -4.05 -12.99
C LEU A 650 -28.99 -5.12 -14.10
N ASP A 651 -29.63 -6.26 -13.84
CA ASP A 651 -29.68 -7.41 -14.77
C ASP A 651 -30.43 -7.12 -16.09
N HIS A 652 -31.34 -6.13 -16.09
CA HIS A 652 -32.09 -5.68 -17.27
C HIS A 652 -32.47 -4.20 -17.13
N PRO A 653 -32.77 -3.49 -18.25
CA PRO A 653 -33.04 -2.06 -18.19
C PRO A 653 -34.42 -1.75 -17.60
N VAL A 654 -34.48 -0.68 -16.81
CA VAL A 654 -35.67 -0.15 -16.15
C VAL A 654 -36.57 0.52 -17.18
N ILE A 655 -37.86 0.12 -17.19
CA ILE A 655 -38.88 0.80 -17.99
C ILE A 655 -39.29 2.07 -17.25
N ILE A 656 -38.92 3.22 -17.79
CA ILE A 656 -39.24 4.54 -17.24
C ILE A 656 -40.77 4.73 -17.18
N SER A 657 -41.27 5.20 -16.05
CA SER A 657 -42.70 5.45 -15.80
C SER A 657 -42.88 6.69 -14.90
N PRO A 658 -44.09 7.22 -14.69
CA PRO A 658 -44.30 8.36 -13.78
C PRO A 658 -43.88 8.10 -12.32
N LEU A 659 -43.64 6.84 -11.93
CA LEU A 659 -43.29 6.41 -10.58
C LEU A 659 -41.84 5.89 -10.47
N ILE A 660 -41.15 5.73 -11.60
CA ILE A 660 -39.79 5.18 -11.70
C ILE A 660 -39.04 5.94 -12.80
N GLN A 661 -38.15 6.84 -12.39
CA GLN A 661 -37.38 7.73 -13.28
C GLN A 661 -36.01 8.00 -12.67
N PRO A 662 -34.93 8.12 -13.46
CA PRO A 662 -33.63 8.48 -12.93
C PRO A 662 -33.63 9.93 -12.40
N ILE A 663 -32.82 10.22 -11.39
CA ILE A 663 -32.47 11.60 -11.02
C ILE A 663 -31.42 12.14 -12.01
N CYS A 664 -31.33 13.46 -12.19
CA CYS A 664 -30.24 14.00 -13.00
C CYS A 664 -28.91 13.94 -12.24
N LEU A 665 -27.86 13.50 -12.94
CA LEU A 665 -26.49 13.72 -12.50
C LEU A 665 -26.09 15.17 -12.84
N PRO A 666 -25.44 15.89 -11.93
CA PRO A 666 -24.93 17.23 -12.19
C PRO A 666 -23.78 17.21 -13.21
N ALA A 667 -23.51 18.37 -13.82
CA ALA A 667 -22.25 18.60 -14.52
C ALA A 667 -21.09 18.70 -13.50
N PRO A 668 -19.81 18.47 -13.90
CA PRO A 668 -18.66 18.71 -13.01
C PRO A 668 -18.57 20.15 -12.49
N SER A 669 -19.00 21.13 -13.29
CA SER A 669 -19.06 22.56 -12.96
C SER A 669 -20.37 22.98 -12.25
N HIS A 670 -21.23 22.04 -11.84
CA HIS A 670 -22.52 22.35 -11.19
C HIS A 670 -22.30 22.82 -9.75
N ILE A 671 -22.80 24.01 -9.44
CA ILE A 671 -22.63 24.65 -8.13
C ILE A 671 -23.90 24.44 -7.31
N PHE A 672 -23.77 23.76 -6.17
CA PHE A 672 -24.82 23.63 -5.18
C PHE A 672 -24.58 24.62 -4.03
N GLU A 673 -25.24 25.77 -4.10
CA GLU A 673 -24.99 26.90 -3.19
C GLU A 673 -25.31 26.56 -1.71
N PRO A 674 -24.51 27.01 -0.74
CA PRO A 674 -24.82 26.86 0.67
C PRO A 674 -26.16 27.53 1.04
N GLY A 675 -26.96 26.87 1.89
CA GLY A 675 -28.32 27.28 2.23
C GLY A 675 -29.40 26.76 1.28
N LEU A 676 -29.04 26.21 0.10
CA LEU A 676 -29.97 25.56 -0.82
C LEU A 676 -30.77 24.47 -0.09
N HIS A 677 -32.07 24.43 -0.35
CA HIS A 677 -32.99 23.48 0.28
C HIS A 677 -33.03 22.19 -0.53
N CYS A 678 -32.48 21.13 0.03
CA CYS A 678 -32.43 19.80 -0.56
C CYS A 678 -33.25 18.82 0.27
N TRP A 679 -33.53 17.65 -0.29
CA TRP A 679 -34.37 16.63 0.32
C TRP A 679 -33.61 15.32 0.45
N ILE A 680 -33.78 14.71 1.63
CA ILE A 680 -33.32 13.36 1.92
C ILE A 680 -34.54 12.45 1.95
N THR A 681 -34.42 11.26 1.36
CA THR A 681 -35.50 10.28 1.25
C THR A 681 -35.02 8.86 1.51
N GLY A 682 -35.84 8.11 2.27
CA GLY A 682 -35.50 6.74 2.63
C GLY A 682 -36.42 6.13 3.67
N TRP A 683 -36.06 4.94 4.14
CA TRP A 683 -36.81 4.17 5.13
C TRP A 683 -36.06 4.03 6.45
N GLY A 684 -35.06 4.89 6.70
CA GLY A 684 -34.24 4.84 7.89
C GLY A 684 -34.99 5.04 9.20
N ALA A 685 -34.26 4.89 10.30
CA ALA A 685 -34.81 4.99 11.64
C ALA A 685 -35.25 6.43 11.97
N LEU A 686 -36.51 6.61 12.38
CA LEU A 686 -37.08 7.92 12.75
C LEU A 686 -36.44 8.58 13.98
N LYS A 687 -35.48 7.90 14.62
CA LYS A 687 -34.69 8.36 15.77
C LYS A 687 -33.42 7.50 15.86
N GLU A 688 -32.36 8.06 16.44
CA GLU A 688 -31.09 7.35 16.66
C GLU A 688 -31.33 6.03 17.43
N GLY A 689 -30.86 4.91 16.86
CA GLY A 689 -31.06 3.57 17.42
C GLY A 689 -32.51 3.04 17.36
N GLY A 690 -33.39 3.68 16.56
CA GLY A 690 -34.77 3.26 16.33
C GLY A 690 -34.91 2.10 15.33
N HIS A 691 -36.16 1.72 15.04
CA HIS A 691 -36.48 0.82 13.94
C HIS A 691 -36.68 1.63 12.64
N ILE A 692 -36.33 1.01 11.51
CA ILE A 692 -36.61 1.52 10.16
C ILE A 692 -38.11 1.82 9.96
N SER A 693 -38.43 2.86 9.19
CA SER A 693 -39.81 3.20 8.88
C SER A 693 -40.41 2.23 7.85
N ASN A 694 -41.69 1.88 8.03
CA ASN A 694 -42.41 1.11 7.03
C ASN A 694 -42.78 1.94 5.79
N VAL A 695 -43.00 3.24 5.98
CA VAL A 695 -43.45 4.19 4.96
C VAL A 695 -42.24 5.01 4.51
N LEU A 696 -42.07 5.22 3.20
CA LEU A 696 -41.02 6.11 2.70
C LEU A 696 -41.12 7.48 3.38
N GLN A 697 -40.03 7.93 3.99
CA GLN A 697 -39.93 9.23 4.63
C GLN A 697 -39.25 10.23 3.70
N LYS A 698 -39.52 11.50 3.94
CA LYS A 698 -38.87 12.63 3.30
C LYS A 698 -38.61 13.73 4.32
N VAL A 699 -37.47 14.40 4.21
CA VAL A 699 -37.13 15.55 5.07
C VAL A 699 -36.37 16.60 4.27
N ASP A 700 -36.74 17.86 4.47
CA ASP A 700 -36.03 19.03 3.96
C ASP A 700 -34.82 19.37 4.85
N VAL A 701 -33.69 19.67 4.22
CA VAL A 701 -32.43 20.09 4.85
C VAL A 701 -31.77 21.23 4.07
N GLN A 702 -30.88 21.98 4.72
CA GLN A 702 -30.10 23.04 4.07
C GLN A 702 -28.66 22.59 3.87
N LEU A 703 -28.07 22.89 2.71
CA LEU A 703 -26.63 22.69 2.49
C LEU A 703 -25.80 23.60 3.40
N ILE A 704 -24.73 23.07 3.96
CA ILE A 704 -23.85 23.76 4.91
C ILE A 704 -22.51 24.06 4.24
N GLN A 705 -21.95 25.24 4.51
CA GLN A 705 -20.63 25.63 4.00
C GLN A 705 -19.54 24.65 4.46
N GLN A 706 -18.62 24.30 3.56
CA GLN A 706 -17.60 23.27 3.80
C GLN A 706 -16.76 23.54 5.04
N ASN A 707 -16.36 24.80 5.25
CA ASN A 707 -15.60 25.25 6.43
C ASN A 707 -16.35 24.97 7.75
N ILE A 708 -17.63 25.33 7.85
CA ILE A 708 -18.47 25.13 9.05
C ILE A 708 -18.63 23.63 9.33
N CYS A 709 -18.85 22.82 8.29
CA CYS A 709 -18.94 21.38 8.49
C CYS A 709 -17.60 20.74 8.89
N SER A 710 -16.50 21.10 8.23
CA SER A 710 -15.17 20.62 8.61
C SER A 710 -14.85 20.98 10.06
N GLU A 711 -15.17 22.19 10.53
CA GLU A 711 -14.97 22.59 11.93
C GLU A 711 -15.80 21.75 12.91
N ALA A 712 -17.09 21.52 12.61
CA ALA A 712 -17.99 20.68 13.42
C ALA A 712 -17.49 19.23 13.57
N TYR A 713 -16.70 18.74 12.61
CA TYR A 713 -16.12 17.40 12.57
C TYR A 713 -14.59 17.37 12.74
N HIS A 714 -14.02 18.36 13.42
CA HIS A 714 -12.57 18.41 13.74
C HIS A 714 -11.63 18.20 12.53
N TYR A 715 -12.05 18.69 11.37
CA TYR A 715 -11.36 18.62 10.07
C TYR A 715 -11.21 17.19 9.49
N MET A 716 -12.08 16.25 9.88
CA MET A 716 -12.16 14.91 9.26
C MET A 716 -12.89 14.89 7.92
N VAL A 717 -13.75 15.90 7.64
CA VAL A 717 -14.55 15.98 6.40
C VAL A 717 -13.66 16.38 5.22
N THR A 718 -13.56 15.51 4.22
CA THR A 718 -12.77 15.76 2.99
C THR A 718 -13.55 16.67 2.01
N PRO A 719 -12.88 17.31 1.05
CA PRO A 719 -13.54 18.03 -0.05
C PRO A 719 -14.48 17.18 -0.93
N ARG A 720 -14.24 15.86 -0.98
CA ARG A 720 -15.10 14.87 -1.66
C ARG A 720 -16.39 14.57 -0.88
N MET A 721 -16.57 15.22 0.27
CA MET A 721 -17.80 15.24 1.05
C MET A 721 -18.47 16.63 0.99
N LEU A 722 -19.75 16.65 1.31
CA LEU A 722 -20.54 17.85 1.60
C LEU A 722 -21.43 17.57 2.82
N CYS A 723 -22.05 18.60 3.38
CA CYS A 723 -22.91 18.44 4.55
C CYS A 723 -24.25 19.15 4.41
N ALA A 724 -25.28 18.56 5.01
CA ALA A 724 -26.63 19.12 5.02
C ALA A 724 -27.29 18.92 6.39
N GLY A 725 -28.09 19.90 6.83
CA GLY A 725 -28.83 19.83 8.08
C GLY A 725 -29.25 21.20 8.60
N TYR A 726 -29.48 21.29 9.92
CA TYR A 726 -29.75 22.54 10.64
C TYR A 726 -28.90 22.58 11.92
N TYR A 727 -28.50 23.78 12.34
CA TYR A 727 -27.66 23.98 13.52
C TYR A 727 -28.31 23.43 14.82
N GLU A 728 -29.64 23.56 14.94
CA GLU A 728 -30.43 23.03 16.05
C GLU A 728 -30.66 21.51 15.99
N GLY A 729 -30.18 20.83 14.95
CA GLY A 729 -30.43 19.40 14.68
C GLY A 729 -31.88 19.11 14.31
N LYS A 730 -32.43 18.02 14.87
CA LYS A 730 -33.83 17.53 14.74
C LYS A 730 -34.28 17.01 13.36
N LYS A 731 -33.62 17.41 12.27
CA LYS A 731 -33.84 16.89 10.91
C LYS A 731 -32.51 16.42 10.32
N ASP A 732 -32.43 15.14 9.95
CA ASP A 732 -31.23 14.50 9.44
C ASP A 732 -31.58 13.14 8.80
N ALA A 733 -30.62 12.55 8.07
CA ALA A 733 -30.66 11.15 7.70
C ALA A 733 -30.38 10.25 8.94
N CYS A 734 -30.78 8.99 8.90
CA CYS A 734 -30.47 8.06 9.99
C CYS A 734 -30.26 6.61 9.52
N GLN A 735 -30.09 5.66 10.45
CA GLN A 735 -29.72 4.28 10.14
C GLN A 735 -30.74 3.63 9.17
N GLY A 736 -30.27 3.26 7.97
CA GLY A 736 -31.08 2.71 6.88
C GLY A 736 -31.30 3.67 5.71
N ASP A 737 -31.06 4.98 5.87
CA ASP A 737 -31.07 5.94 4.76
C ASP A 737 -29.73 5.95 3.99
N SER A 738 -28.68 5.32 4.53
CA SER A 738 -27.36 5.10 3.91
C SER A 738 -27.45 4.76 2.43
N GLY A 739 -26.68 5.46 1.59
CA GLY A 739 -26.70 5.32 0.13
C GLY A 739 -27.92 5.95 -0.57
N GLY A 740 -28.90 6.46 0.17
CA GLY A 740 -30.01 7.23 -0.35
C GLY A 740 -29.59 8.62 -0.88
N PRO A 741 -30.45 9.27 -1.67
CA PRO A 741 -30.13 10.56 -2.30
C PRO A 741 -30.22 11.73 -1.33
N LEU A 742 -29.30 12.69 -1.52
CA LEU A 742 -29.53 14.10 -1.24
C LEU A 742 -29.89 14.79 -2.56
N ALA A 743 -31.20 14.96 -2.79
CA ALA A 743 -31.73 15.54 -4.02
C ALA A 743 -31.97 17.05 -3.84
N CYS A 744 -31.37 17.88 -4.70
CA CYS A 744 -31.57 19.33 -4.69
C CYS A 744 -32.42 19.73 -5.91
N LYS A 745 -33.26 20.75 -5.76
CA LYS A 745 -34.17 21.23 -6.82
C LYS A 745 -33.67 22.56 -7.39
N GLU A 746 -33.43 22.59 -8.69
CA GLU A 746 -33.03 23.79 -9.41
C GLU A 746 -34.24 24.70 -9.72
N PRO A 747 -34.03 26.00 -10.01
CA PRO A 747 -35.09 26.95 -10.37
C PRO A 747 -35.94 26.51 -11.58
N SER A 748 -35.35 25.75 -12.52
CA SER A 748 -36.05 25.14 -13.67
C SER A 748 -37.12 24.12 -13.27
N GLY A 749 -37.13 23.67 -12.01
CA GLY A 749 -38.05 22.68 -11.47
C GLY A 749 -37.54 21.24 -11.52
N ARG A 750 -36.32 21.02 -12.04
CA ARG A 750 -35.64 19.74 -12.17
C ARG A 750 -34.86 19.37 -10.90
N TRP A 751 -34.71 18.07 -10.65
CA TRP A 751 -34.00 17.54 -9.49
C TRP A 751 -32.65 16.90 -9.86
N PHE A 752 -31.61 17.32 -9.15
CA PHE A 752 -30.23 16.85 -9.31
C PHE A 752 -29.74 16.15 -8.04
N LEU A 753 -28.88 15.13 -8.22
CA LEU A 753 -28.23 14.43 -7.13
C LEU A 753 -26.99 15.20 -6.66
N ALA A 754 -27.09 15.92 -5.55
CA ALA A 754 -25.94 16.62 -4.97
C ALA A 754 -25.02 15.68 -4.19
N GLY A 755 -25.61 14.72 -3.46
CA GLY A 755 -24.84 13.78 -2.65
C GLY A 755 -25.55 12.47 -2.30
N LEU A 756 -24.83 11.60 -1.61
CA LEU A 756 -25.29 10.29 -1.11
C LEU A 756 -25.15 10.25 0.41
N VAL A 757 -26.18 9.75 1.12
CA VAL A 757 -26.12 9.59 2.59
C VAL A 757 -24.95 8.66 2.95
N SER A 758 -23.96 9.20 3.67
CA SER A 758 -22.74 8.46 4.00
C SER A 758 -22.62 8.24 5.53
N TRP A 759 -22.30 9.27 6.31
CA TRP A 759 -22.08 9.15 7.76
C TRP A 759 -22.48 10.40 8.55
N GLY A 760 -22.39 10.34 9.88
CA GLY A 760 -22.65 11.47 10.77
C GLY A 760 -22.46 11.11 12.26
N MET A 761 -22.25 12.11 13.12
CA MET A 761 -22.09 11.89 14.56
C MET A 761 -23.45 11.73 15.28
N GLY A 762 -24.05 10.55 15.12
CA GLY A 762 -25.43 10.27 15.55
C GLY A 762 -26.44 10.79 14.54
N CYS A 763 -27.74 10.76 14.88
CA CYS A 763 -28.79 11.28 13.99
C CYS A 763 -29.37 12.58 14.56
N ALA A 764 -29.36 13.65 13.77
CA ALA A 764 -30.08 14.90 14.07
C ALA A 764 -29.67 15.57 15.39
N ARG A 765 -28.42 15.39 15.82
CA ARG A 765 -27.87 16.05 17.02
C ARG A 765 -27.59 17.52 16.75
N ALA A 766 -27.72 18.37 17.76
CA ALA A 766 -27.36 19.78 17.64
C ALA A 766 -25.85 19.95 17.36
N ASN A 767 -25.49 21.00 16.61
CA ASN A 767 -24.12 21.29 16.18
C ASN A 767 -23.43 20.18 15.36
N HIS A 768 -24.19 19.25 14.80
CA HIS A 768 -23.70 18.22 13.88
C HIS A 768 -24.63 18.15 12.67
N TYR A 769 -24.06 17.86 11.51
CA TYR A 769 -24.77 17.83 10.22
C TYR A 769 -24.57 16.44 9.58
N GLY A 770 -25.53 15.95 8.80
CA GLY A 770 -25.31 14.75 8.01
C GLY A 770 -24.17 14.98 7.01
N VAL A 771 -23.29 14.00 6.83
CA VAL A 771 -22.18 14.03 5.89
C VAL A 771 -22.52 13.13 4.69
N TYR A 772 -22.30 13.66 3.50
CA TYR A 772 -22.70 13.07 2.24
C TYR A 772 -21.52 13.03 1.27
N THR A 773 -21.40 11.96 0.49
CA THR A 773 -20.45 11.91 -0.62
C THR A 773 -20.86 12.93 -1.68
N ARG A 774 -19.98 13.84 -2.07
CA ARG A 774 -20.23 14.93 -3.05
C ARG A 774 -20.16 14.38 -4.47
N ILE A 775 -21.29 14.29 -5.16
CA ILE A 775 -21.35 13.64 -6.49
C ILE A 775 -20.38 14.27 -7.50
N THR A 776 -20.30 15.60 -7.56
CA THR A 776 -19.45 16.30 -8.55
C THR A 776 -17.96 15.91 -8.49
N GLN A 777 -17.47 15.46 -7.32
CA GLN A 777 -16.10 15.01 -7.11
C GLN A 777 -15.87 13.52 -7.45
N VAL A 778 -16.93 12.72 -7.64
CA VAL A 778 -16.84 11.29 -8.00
C VAL A 778 -17.41 10.97 -9.40
N LEU A 779 -18.03 11.95 -10.08
CA LEU A 779 -18.56 11.81 -11.45
C LEU A 779 -17.57 11.21 -12.46
N GLY A 780 -16.28 11.56 -12.37
CA GLY A 780 -15.26 11.04 -13.29
C GLY A 780 -15.15 9.52 -13.23
N TRP A 781 -15.06 8.96 -12.02
CA TRP A 781 -15.07 7.51 -11.81
C TRP A 781 -16.42 6.89 -12.18
N MET A 782 -17.53 7.54 -11.84
CA MET A 782 -18.87 7.03 -12.19
C MET A 782 -19.02 6.87 -13.70
N ASN A 783 -18.69 7.91 -14.47
CA ASN A 783 -18.80 7.91 -15.93
C ASN A 783 -17.85 6.88 -16.56
N GLN A 784 -16.61 6.75 -16.06
CA GLN A 784 -15.65 5.74 -16.52
C GLN A 784 -16.10 4.29 -16.20
N THR A 785 -16.90 4.10 -15.16
CA THR A 785 -17.43 2.78 -14.77
C THR A 785 -18.72 2.42 -15.52
N MET A 786 -19.47 3.43 -15.98
CA MET A 786 -20.70 3.25 -16.77
C MET A 786 -20.46 3.10 -18.28
N SER A 787 -19.28 3.46 -18.78
CA SER A 787 -18.84 3.34 -20.19
C SER A 787 -18.30 1.95 -20.54
#